data_AF-A0ABD3MIJ2-F1
#
_entry.id   AF-A0ABD3MIJ2-F1
#
_cell.length_a   1.000
_cell.length_b   1.000
_cell.length_c   1.000
_cell.angle_alpha   90.00
_cell.angle_beta   90.00
_cell.angle_gamma   90.00
#
_symmetry.space_group_name_H-M   'P 1'
#
loop_
_entity.id
_entity.type
_entity.pdbx_description
1 polymer ?
#
loop_
_entity_poly.entity_id
_entity_poly.type
_entity_poly.pdbx_seq_one_letter_code
_entity_poly.pdbx_strand_id
1 'polypeptide(L)'
;MAISQMVQHKPSVLKVKTRTDSKFQSTKDLFVTAARVGDVVDIMNEYDKIVRSSSSSRSKMQKQWSNVRRLVVPFLSNASKEISTSARVLAPMPEIQILQTRGDSAIKRELACDPKYDHYTTTSEKLLSHHLCGRRSTDDDEMHNPPTKRSRIEASIITSTMKKKSLLPESDTPFNKLEVVKIVTERTKYKTSERSETIHAIIEHQKKFGVLVSYRGISRLVETFEKTGKLPIGEFGRGRTPYAYASDIISIAEHCDSQPGRTFTRSDISDKIQEKHKERLVAAGIQPLVQKDMDARTVGRYIVQVADHCNISIAEKAIPKTNTRDAAENSLRAAVATLGIIGSTHLFPVDKLDEDLRKEMKNLPEDTTMMMDMMSRVFGCPVYPVRPEYIFSSDETTEYIYEGTKTKTDQFVLTSKKSIAKRATSSLFRVQNDKSMNGMRVKLTFTFSAIGTCMPLVCTVAGLTEREMPNGDEFIHVKIPGLCVGGGGVNINNKEFGHLLLMRDTVGAAEKKFKWYHDEVLIPGIKAQRKHFAGFDSTSGEPVPDNLTAVSWCDGDLSQVKAITDSADELTANKIIANKQHAARSAVEQPADLANVFNVIKKNQPNYTVKDTSPESCPMKKLISDAFKSGELAFMRMADNKKKSLIDFLSVLPSIATKACTLDNIQRGFIEAGIIDKERKRYPMFKQILATCRRHVTVPEYNCIVNNFDKVINEACDNGIITEELFDRLGIVQDCDSFGNTVLRDAEISQESRQRTKCLTHKQQVFLRQERLVLIRLKEIKGVEEAKAEYQQKLDKVQDVIDRLMTALKSEQLIVDMDENLPEEEYLLRCKLEMFDDFKADELDAFIMSHQDPIKCPNFTYMKSKIPNRGRLPEAQNGVLNKIRVAYELRGNANTLHHEMPPEISTQDDCDTTVVDDIHRITLGSASFVLPSELMSNVEWVKYVVELFHLDDMSSIVLQEEKDKADQLVCKLRERLRMHLNMRVQDKSRHTHWSMIFARDNLAVCAAIMVLSKHLKIDLTCIGSIGELLGYNSGQFIQCSDFPTREGAYLYYDKNDECFVRSGKVTRRGFSARDDEHRKAAAAKSSKSRFYFLYPSHTSPRNGLTGTRGAFENLVQLIAAGFARESAAAAKLDRDWKEGGLLILSDEMKNKIKSSGGMGNVSVIQKFQDMCAYQMELGYDLAINPCNNVSQNPGYESVLGVTCG
;
A
#
# COMPACT_ATOMS: atom_id res chain seq x y z
N MET A 1 38.03 33.93 -55.21
CA MET A 1 37.69 32.62 -54.60
C MET A 1 36.48 32.80 -53.71
N ALA A 2 35.31 32.85 -54.35
CA ALA A 2 34.02 32.66 -53.72
C ALA A 2 33.78 31.14 -53.59
N ILE A 3 32.86 30.73 -52.70
CA ILE A 3 32.54 29.37 -52.23
C ILE A 3 33.24 29.02 -50.90
N SER A 4 32.78 29.60 -49.78
CA SER A 4 32.74 28.92 -48.46
C SER A 4 31.87 29.66 -47.41
N GLN A 5 30.78 30.32 -47.80
CA GLN A 5 29.88 31.01 -46.85
C GLN A 5 28.40 30.67 -47.04
N MET A 6 28.07 29.40 -47.33
CA MET A 6 26.70 28.92 -47.24
C MET A 6 26.67 27.47 -46.72
N VAL A 7 26.72 27.29 -45.39
CA VAL A 7 26.08 26.13 -44.71
C VAL A 7 25.54 26.56 -43.34
N GLN A 8 24.23 26.84 -43.34
CA GLN A 8 23.24 26.50 -42.32
C GLN A 8 23.44 26.96 -40.86
N HIS A 9 22.69 27.99 -40.49
CA HIS A 9 21.99 28.03 -39.21
C HIS A 9 21.15 26.76 -39.05
N LYS A 10 21.64 25.80 -38.26
CA LYS A 10 20.80 24.72 -37.72
C LYS A 10 20.02 25.24 -36.51
N PRO A 11 18.73 24.89 -36.39
CA PRO A 11 17.94 25.22 -35.21
C PRO A 11 18.62 24.60 -33.97
N SER A 12 18.59 25.31 -32.84
CA SER A 12 19.10 24.82 -31.56
C SER A 12 18.29 23.61 -31.11
N VAL A 13 18.65 22.43 -31.62
CA VAL A 13 18.24 21.16 -31.05
C VAL A 13 18.76 21.18 -29.61
N LEU A 14 17.84 21.17 -28.65
CA LEU A 14 18.15 20.86 -27.26
C LEU A 14 18.87 19.51 -27.23
N LYS A 15 20.21 19.53 -27.29
CA LYS A 15 21.03 18.34 -27.04
C LYS A 15 20.88 18.02 -25.56
N VAL A 16 19.87 17.23 -25.24
CA VAL A 16 19.73 16.60 -23.93
C VAL A 16 20.96 15.71 -23.75
N LYS A 17 21.98 16.22 -23.05
CA LYS A 17 23.21 15.49 -22.75
C LYS A 17 23.04 14.87 -21.38
N THR A 18 22.99 13.54 -21.32
CA THR A 18 22.87 12.83 -20.04
C THR A 18 24.19 12.91 -19.26
N ARG A 19 24.15 12.56 -17.96
CA ARG A 19 25.36 12.44 -17.14
C ARG A 19 26.33 11.40 -17.72
N THR A 20 25.79 10.31 -18.29
CA THR A 20 26.55 9.25 -18.94
C THR A 20 27.23 9.76 -20.22
N ASP A 21 26.54 10.53 -21.05
CA ASP A 21 27.14 11.13 -22.25
C ASP A 21 28.29 12.09 -21.90
N SER A 22 28.17 12.78 -20.77
CA SER A 22 29.21 13.68 -20.28
C SER A 22 30.43 12.91 -19.77
N LYS A 23 30.22 11.80 -19.05
CA LYS A 23 31.30 10.88 -18.65
C LYS A 23 31.99 10.25 -19.87
N PHE A 24 31.21 9.73 -20.82
CA PHE A 24 31.72 9.11 -22.04
C PHE A 24 32.58 10.08 -22.86
N GLN A 25 32.09 11.31 -23.08
CA GLN A 25 32.87 12.33 -23.78
C GLN A 25 34.16 12.69 -23.03
N SER A 26 34.09 12.89 -21.72
CA SER A 26 35.27 13.21 -20.90
C SER A 26 36.32 12.08 -20.93
N THR A 27 35.87 10.82 -20.94
CA THR A 27 36.75 9.66 -21.11
C THR A 27 37.40 9.63 -22.49
N LYS A 28 36.65 9.93 -23.55
CA LYS A 28 37.18 10.03 -24.92
C LYS A 28 38.26 11.12 -25.01
N ASP A 29 37.99 12.29 -24.45
CA ASP A 29 38.91 13.42 -24.43
C ASP A 29 40.20 13.07 -23.65
N LEU A 30 40.09 12.31 -22.55
CA LEU A 30 41.25 11.76 -21.82
C LEU A 30 42.10 10.80 -22.67
N PHE A 31 41.49 9.86 -23.40
CA PHE A 31 42.24 8.93 -24.26
C PHE A 31 42.94 9.65 -25.41
N VAL A 32 42.29 10.64 -26.02
CA VAL A 32 42.91 11.48 -27.06
C VAL A 32 44.09 12.27 -26.48
N THR A 33 43.90 12.89 -25.31
CA THR A 33 44.97 13.62 -24.62
C THR A 33 46.13 12.70 -24.27
N ALA A 34 45.87 11.49 -23.75
CA ALA A 34 46.88 10.51 -23.39
C ALA A 34 47.69 10.04 -24.61
N ALA A 35 47.04 9.79 -25.75
CA ALA A 35 47.74 9.42 -26.98
C ALA A 35 48.72 10.53 -27.43
N ARG A 36 48.30 11.80 -27.35
CA ARG A 36 49.14 12.95 -27.73
C ARG A 36 50.27 13.24 -26.73
N VAL A 37 50.15 12.81 -25.48
CA VAL A 37 51.29 12.82 -24.52
C VAL A 37 52.39 11.85 -24.99
N GLY A 38 52.04 10.73 -25.62
CA GLY A 38 53.01 9.83 -26.25
C GLY A 38 53.84 10.52 -27.33
N ASP A 39 53.19 11.25 -28.24
CA ASP A 39 53.87 12.04 -29.28
C ASP A 39 54.84 13.07 -28.68
N VAL A 40 54.49 13.67 -27.54
CA VAL A 40 55.37 14.61 -26.82
C VAL A 40 56.61 13.91 -26.26
N VAL A 41 56.47 12.70 -25.73
CA VAL A 41 57.62 11.91 -25.25
C VAL A 41 58.57 11.60 -26.42
N ASP A 42 58.05 11.25 -27.58
CA ASP A 42 58.87 11.00 -28.77
C ASP A 42 59.64 12.24 -29.23
N ILE A 43 58.97 13.40 -29.29
CA ILE A 43 59.62 14.69 -29.60
C ILE A 43 60.73 15.01 -28.60
N MET A 44 60.50 14.77 -27.30
CA MET A 44 61.49 15.03 -26.26
C MET A 44 62.67 14.05 -26.31
N ASN A 45 62.43 12.78 -26.63
CA ASN A 45 63.48 11.78 -26.83
C ASN A 45 64.31 12.06 -28.09
N GLU A 46 63.68 12.53 -29.17
CA GLU A 46 64.39 12.97 -30.38
C GLU A 46 65.25 14.20 -30.08
N TYR A 47 64.73 15.15 -29.31
CA TYR A 47 65.51 16.30 -28.84
C TYR A 47 66.71 15.88 -27.99
N ASP A 48 66.54 14.97 -27.02
CA ASP A 48 67.64 14.45 -26.19
C ASP A 48 68.74 13.78 -27.04
N LYS A 49 68.36 12.97 -28.04
CA LYS A 49 69.32 12.38 -29.00
C LYS A 49 70.13 13.44 -29.76
N ILE A 50 69.48 14.53 -30.16
CA ILE A 50 70.14 15.65 -30.87
C ILE A 50 71.05 16.43 -29.93
N VAL A 51 70.65 16.65 -28.68
CA VAL A 51 71.44 17.36 -27.66
C VAL A 51 72.68 16.55 -27.25
N ARG A 52 72.58 15.22 -27.17
CA ARG A 52 73.70 14.32 -26.82
C ARG A 52 74.65 14.03 -27.98
N SER A 53 74.26 14.34 -29.22
CA SER A 53 75.08 14.14 -30.41
C SER A 53 76.16 15.21 -30.52
N SER A 54 77.43 14.79 -30.45
CA SER A 54 78.61 15.67 -30.59
C SER A 54 78.76 16.33 -31.98
N SER A 55 77.96 15.90 -32.97
CA SER A 55 77.95 16.40 -34.35
C SER A 55 76.73 17.27 -34.70
N SER A 56 75.83 17.54 -33.76
CA SER A 56 74.60 18.30 -34.02
C SER A 56 74.85 19.81 -34.06
N SER A 57 74.39 20.48 -35.12
CA SER A 57 74.59 21.93 -35.29
C SER A 57 73.73 22.76 -34.33
N ARG A 58 74.27 23.89 -33.88
CA ARG A 58 73.59 24.84 -32.98
C ARG A 58 72.22 25.31 -33.53
N SER A 59 72.13 25.47 -34.85
CA SER A 59 70.88 25.80 -35.56
C SER A 59 69.83 24.69 -35.47
N LYS A 60 70.24 23.42 -35.59
CA LYS A 60 69.35 22.25 -35.47
C LYS A 60 68.81 22.10 -34.05
N MET A 61 69.66 22.31 -33.04
CA MET A 61 69.25 22.34 -31.63
C MET A 61 68.25 23.46 -31.36
N GLN A 62 68.51 24.67 -31.88
CA GLN A 62 67.65 25.83 -31.65
C GLN A 62 66.29 25.71 -32.35
N LYS A 63 66.25 25.08 -33.54
CA LYS A 63 65.00 24.73 -34.24
C LYS A 63 64.16 23.74 -33.43
N GLN A 64 64.78 22.69 -32.88
CA GLN A 64 64.04 21.72 -32.07
C GLN A 64 63.59 22.28 -30.72
N TRP A 65 64.42 23.12 -30.09
CA TRP A 65 64.00 23.85 -28.88
C TRP A 65 62.82 24.79 -29.15
N SER A 66 62.81 25.46 -30.32
CA SER A 66 61.66 26.26 -30.74
C SER A 66 60.39 25.42 -30.92
N ASN A 67 60.51 24.18 -31.40
CA ASN A 67 59.38 23.25 -31.50
C ASN A 67 58.87 22.83 -30.12
N VAL A 68 59.76 22.53 -29.17
CA VAL A 68 59.39 22.24 -27.77
C VAL A 68 58.62 23.42 -27.17
N ARG A 69 59.11 24.65 -27.35
CA ARG A 69 58.44 25.85 -26.82
C ARG A 69 57.09 26.14 -27.49
N ARG A 70 56.97 25.89 -28.80
CA ARG A 70 55.76 26.21 -29.58
C ARG A 70 54.67 25.13 -29.50
N LEU A 71 55.05 23.86 -29.38
CA LEU A 71 54.12 22.72 -29.48
C LEU A 71 54.00 21.97 -28.15
N VAL A 72 55.12 21.60 -27.53
CA VAL A 72 55.13 20.75 -26.33
C VAL A 72 54.62 21.49 -25.09
N VAL A 73 55.15 22.69 -24.81
CA VAL A 73 54.77 23.45 -23.61
C VAL A 73 53.27 23.85 -23.61
N PRO A 74 52.70 24.37 -24.73
CA PRO A 74 51.27 24.69 -24.80
C PRO A 74 50.40 23.43 -24.72
N PHE A 75 50.81 22.34 -25.36
CA PHE A 75 50.07 21.07 -25.29
C PHE A 75 50.01 20.54 -23.85
N LEU A 76 51.14 20.43 -23.14
CA LEU A 76 51.16 19.94 -21.75
C LEU A 76 50.33 20.82 -20.81
N SER A 77 50.31 22.14 -21.06
CA SER A 77 49.48 23.08 -20.30
C SER A 77 47.97 22.87 -20.55
N ASN A 78 47.57 22.59 -21.79
CA ASN A 78 46.18 22.30 -22.14
C ASN A 78 45.75 20.90 -21.68
N ALA A 79 46.60 19.90 -21.88
CA ALA A 79 46.40 18.54 -21.41
C ALA A 79 46.17 18.50 -19.89
N SER A 80 46.94 19.26 -19.11
CA SER A 80 46.73 19.40 -17.66
C SER A 80 45.33 19.94 -17.31
N LYS A 81 44.84 20.95 -18.04
CA LYS A 81 43.50 21.52 -17.84
C LYS A 81 42.39 20.56 -18.26
N GLU A 82 42.58 19.86 -19.37
CA GLU A 82 41.63 18.89 -19.92
C GLU A 82 41.51 17.66 -19.00
N ILE A 83 42.64 17.12 -18.55
CA ILE A 83 42.70 16.05 -17.54
C ILE A 83 41.98 16.47 -16.26
N SER A 84 42.22 17.69 -15.77
CA SER A 84 41.57 18.22 -14.57
C SER A 84 40.04 18.38 -14.75
N THR A 85 39.61 18.81 -15.92
CA THR A 85 38.17 19.01 -16.24
C THR A 85 37.47 17.66 -16.36
N SER A 86 38.07 16.72 -17.10
CA SER A 86 37.54 15.37 -17.27
C SER A 86 37.52 14.59 -15.95
N ALA A 87 38.55 14.72 -15.12
CA ALA A 87 38.59 14.12 -13.79
C ALA A 87 37.44 14.60 -12.90
N ARG A 88 37.04 15.89 -12.96
CA ARG A 88 35.88 16.42 -12.22
C ARG A 88 34.54 15.84 -12.69
N VAL A 89 34.39 15.57 -13.99
CA VAL A 89 33.18 14.96 -14.55
C VAL A 89 33.09 13.46 -14.17
N LEU A 90 34.24 12.79 -14.10
CA LEU A 90 34.33 11.37 -13.75
C LEU A 90 34.27 11.11 -12.25
N ALA A 91 34.71 12.06 -11.42
CA ALA A 91 34.76 11.90 -9.97
C ALA A 91 33.36 11.61 -9.38
N PRO A 92 33.24 10.59 -8.50
CA PRO A 92 31.99 10.34 -7.78
C PRO A 92 31.66 11.49 -6.81
N MET A 93 32.68 12.22 -6.34
CA MET A 93 32.56 13.40 -5.48
C MET A 93 33.36 14.58 -6.07
N PRO A 94 32.72 15.73 -6.35
CA PRO A 94 33.39 16.90 -6.92
C PRO A 94 34.54 17.46 -6.05
N GLU A 95 34.47 17.28 -4.72
CA GLU A 95 35.43 17.82 -3.76
C GLU A 95 36.74 17.00 -3.62
N ILE A 96 36.92 15.91 -4.39
CA ILE A 96 38.09 15.00 -4.28
C ILE A 96 39.45 15.69 -4.49
N GLN A 97 39.49 16.77 -5.29
CA GLN A 97 40.69 17.56 -5.57
C GLN A 97 41.36 18.12 -4.28
N ILE A 98 40.61 18.22 -3.20
CA ILE A 98 41.10 18.72 -1.90
C ILE A 98 42.00 17.71 -1.20
N LEU A 99 41.78 16.40 -1.39
CA LEU A 99 42.68 15.37 -0.88
C LEU A 99 44.06 15.49 -1.53
N GLN A 100 44.11 15.59 -2.85
CA GLN A 100 45.37 15.77 -3.59
C GLN A 100 46.12 17.02 -3.12
N THR A 101 45.45 18.17 -3.02
CA THR A 101 46.09 19.43 -2.59
C THR A 101 46.69 19.33 -1.19
N ARG A 102 46.01 18.62 -0.28
CA ARG A 102 46.49 18.39 1.09
C ARG A 102 47.62 17.37 1.14
N GLY A 103 47.52 16.28 0.40
CA GLY A 103 48.58 15.27 0.24
C GLY A 103 49.86 15.89 -0.31
N ASP A 104 49.78 16.65 -1.40
CA ASP A 104 50.92 17.37 -1.99
C ASP A 104 51.57 18.32 -0.97
N SER A 105 50.77 18.97 -0.12
CA SER A 105 51.28 19.88 0.93
C SER A 105 51.93 19.13 2.11
N ALA A 106 51.57 17.87 2.35
CA ALA A 106 52.22 17.01 3.33
C ALA A 106 53.54 16.47 2.76
N ILE A 107 53.51 15.92 1.54
CA ILE A 107 54.69 15.43 0.82
C ILE A 107 55.73 16.56 0.66
N LYS A 108 55.31 17.77 0.30
CA LYS A 108 56.21 18.94 0.23
C LYS A 108 56.94 19.23 1.55
N ARG A 109 56.29 19.00 2.69
CA ARG A 109 56.90 19.21 4.02
C ARG A 109 57.86 18.07 4.38
N GLU A 110 57.53 16.84 4.02
CA GLU A 110 58.37 15.66 4.22
C GLU A 110 59.64 15.74 3.36
N LEU A 111 59.50 16.01 2.05
CA LEU A 111 60.60 16.16 1.10
C LEU A 111 61.51 17.36 1.41
N ALA A 112 61.03 18.35 2.18
CA ALA A 112 61.86 19.47 2.63
C ALA A 112 62.80 19.10 3.77
N CYS A 113 62.53 18.00 4.47
CA CYS A 113 63.29 17.53 5.62
C CYS A 113 64.09 16.24 5.34
N ASP A 114 63.91 15.62 4.17
CA ASP A 114 64.59 14.37 3.78
C ASP A 114 65.89 14.66 3.01
N PRO A 115 67.07 14.32 3.58
CA PRO A 115 68.37 14.54 2.95
C PRO A 115 68.52 13.85 1.59
N LYS A 116 67.74 12.79 1.33
CA LYS A 116 67.75 12.05 0.07
C LYS A 116 67.42 12.94 -1.13
N TYR A 117 66.69 14.04 -0.92
CA TYR A 117 66.23 14.92 -2.00
C TYR A 117 66.99 16.26 -2.08
N ASP A 118 68.09 16.42 -1.33
CA ASP A 118 68.85 17.68 -1.29
C ASP A 118 69.61 18.00 -2.58
N HIS A 119 69.85 16.99 -3.43
CA HIS A 119 70.50 17.16 -4.73
C HIS A 119 69.56 17.72 -5.83
N TYR A 120 68.25 17.83 -5.56
CA TYR A 120 67.30 18.49 -6.46
C TYR A 120 67.19 19.99 -6.12
N THR A 121 67.21 20.83 -7.17
CA THR A 121 67.30 22.29 -7.03
C THR A 121 65.95 22.96 -6.83
N THR A 122 64.87 22.37 -7.33
CA THR A 122 63.51 22.91 -7.19
C THR A 122 62.56 21.96 -6.47
N THR A 123 61.56 22.51 -5.78
CA THR A 123 60.50 21.70 -5.15
C THR A 123 59.73 20.85 -6.17
N SER A 124 59.60 21.35 -7.40
CA SER A 124 58.95 20.62 -8.50
C SER A 124 59.76 19.38 -8.92
N GLU A 125 61.09 19.48 -8.96
CA GLU A 125 61.99 18.34 -9.22
C GLU A 125 61.90 17.30 -8.11
N LYS A 126 61.90 17.74 -6.84
CA LYS A 126 61.73 16.85 -5.67
C LYS A 126 60.43 16.05 -5.77
N LEU A 127 59.32 16.72 -6.09
CA LEU A 127 58.00 16.09 -6.21
C LEU A 127 57.89 15.13 -7.40
N LEU A 128 58.41 15.52 -8.56
CA LEU A 128 58.43 14.65 -9.75
C LEU A 128 59.27 13.40 -9.50
N SER A 129 60.43 13.55 -8.87
CA SER A 129 61.29 12.43 -8.48
C SER A 129 60.59 11.49 -7.51
N HIS A 130 60.01 12.01 -6.43
CA HIS A 130 59.24 11.22 -5.47
C HIS A 130 58.09 10.44 -6.14
N HIS A 131 57.34 11.07 -7.04
CA HIS A 131 56.25 10.44 -7.79
C HIS A 131 56.73 9.34 -8.75
N LEU A 132 57.90 9.50 -9.37
CA LEU A 132 58.50 8.50 -10.26
C LEU A 132 59.10 7.31 -9.48
N CYS A 133 59.68 7.56 -8.31
CA CYS A 133 60.26 6.52 -7.46
C CYS A 133 59.19 5.65 -6.77
N GLY A 134 58.08 6.23 -6.33
CA GLY A 134 57.00 5.49 -5.66
C GLY A 134 56.24 4.49 -6.55
N ARG A 135 56.43 4.51 -7.87
CA ARG A 135 55.79 3.58 -8.82
C ARG A 135 56.61 2.33 -9.16
N ARG A 136 57.87 2.23 -8.71
CA ARG A 136 58.78 1.11 -9.07
C ARG A 136 58.79 -0.04 -8.06
N SER A 137 57.95 -0.02 -7.02
CA SER A 137 58.02 -0.95 -5.89
C SER A 137 56.70 -1.67 -5.60
N THR A 138 55.97 -2.12 -6.63
CA THR A 138 54.69 -2.83 -6.43
C THR A 138 54.56 -4.15 -7.17
N ASP A 139 55.66 -4.76 -7.58
CA ASP A 139 55.69 -6.18 -7.96
C ASP A 139 56.86 -6.82 -7.20
N ASP A 140 56.55 -7.88 -6.44
CA ASP A 140 57.43 -8.70 -5.59
C ASP A 140 57.94 -8.08 -4.26
N ASP A 141 57.20 -8.32 -3.17
CA ASP A 141 57.78 -8.90 -1.94
C ASP A 141 56.69 -9.24 -0.90
N GLU A 142 56.63 -10.53 -0.55
CA GLU A 142 55.98 -11.05 0.65
C GLU A 142 56.62 -10.45 1.91
N MET A 143 55.82 -10.42 2.99
CA MET A 143 56.21 -10.29 4.40
C MET A 143 57.70 -10.04 4.69
N HIS A 144 58.07 -8.84 5.13
CA HIS A 144 59.19 -8.65 6.05
C HIS A 144 58.92 -7.50 7.05
N ASN A 145 59.05 -7.83 8.34
CA ASN A 145 58.98 -6.89 9.46
C ASN A 145 60.07 -5.80 9.36
N PRO A 146 59.83 -4.55 9.79
CA PRO A 146 60.91 -3.58 9.89
C PRO A 146 61.84 -3.91 11.08
N PRO A 147 63.13 -3.54 10.99
CA PRO A 147 64.21 -4.17 11.74
C PRO A 147 64.39 -3.57 13.13
N THR A 148 64.74 -4.44 14.08
CA THR A 148 65.41 -4.07 15.32
C THR A 148 66.91 -3.89 15.06
N LYS A 149 67.50 -2.73 15.41
CA LYS A 149 68.72 -2.62 16.25
C LYS A 149 69.32 -1.20 16.33
N ARG A 150 69.47 -0.76 17.59
CA ARG A 150 70.69 -0.23 18.26
C ARG A 150 71.56 0.82 17.55
N SER A 151 71.70 1.99 18.16
CA SER A 151 72.74 2.33 19.17
C SER A 151 73.05 3.83 19.15
N ARG A 152 73.26 4.46 20.32
CA ARG A 152 74.60 4.80 20.85
C ARG A 152 74.47 5.59 22.16
N ILE A 153 75.26 5.15 23.14
CA ILE A 153 75.59 5.85 24.38
C ILE A 153 76.70 6.85 24.04
N GLU A 154 76.63 8.05 24.63
CA GLU A 154 77.71 8.80 25.31
C GLU A 154 77.51 10.32 25.18
N ALA A 155 77.24 10.99 26.31
CA ALA A 155 78.25 11.77 27.04
C ALA A 155 77.56 12.61 28.12
N SER A 156 78.00 12.40 29.36
CA SER A 156 77.69 13.18 30.54
C SER A 156 78.04 14.67 30.36
N ILE A 157 77.08 15.56 30.59
CA ILE A 157 77.38 16.92 31.05
C ILE A 157 76.80 17.06 32.45
N ILE A 158 77.68 16.95 33.43
CA ILE A 158 77.48 17.47 34.77
C ILE A 158 77.37 18.99 34.62
N THR A 159 76.23 19.57 34.97
CA THR A 159 76.19 20.98 35.39
C THR A 159 75.48 21.07 36.73
N SER A 160 76.29 21.48 37.69
CA SER A 160 75.93 21.80 39.05
C SER A 160 74.84 22.89 39.08
N THR A 161 73.83 22.62 39.91
CA THR A 161 73.16 23.56 40.81
C THR A 161 72.98 25.01 40.36
N MET A 162 71.75 25.34 39.95
CA MET A 162 70.91 26.32 40.66
C MET A 162 69.44 25.91 40.50
N LYS A 163 68.70 25.74 41.60
CA LYS A 163 67.24 25.57 41.58
C LYS A 163 66.60 26.82 40.98
N LYS A 164 66.35 26.82 39.66
CA LYS A 164 65.46 27.80 39.02
C LYS A 164 64.03 27.38 39.37
N LYS A 165 63.30 28.25 40.07
CA LYS A 165 61.88 28.06 40.43
C LYS A 165 61.12 27.62 39.17
N SER A 166 60.41 26.48 39.22
CA SER A 166 59.63 26.00 38.08
C SER A 166 58.66 27.09 37.62
N LEU A 167 58.85 27.61 36.40
CA LEU A 167 58.04 28.70 35.84
C LEU A 167 56.59 28.26 35.58
N LEU A 168 56.35 26.95 35.45
CA LEU A 168 55.04 26.38 35.12
C LEU A 168 54.52 25.44 36.22
N PRO A 169 53.20 25.32 36.40
CA PRO A 169 52.63 24.22 37.18
C PRO A 169 52.92 22.86 36.50
N GLU A 170 53.13 21.80 37.28
CA GLU A 170 53.21 20.44 36.73
C GLU A 170 51.86 20.06 36.11
N SER A 171 51.88 19.63 34.84
CA SER A 171 50.68 19.20 34.12
C SER A 171 51.06 18.12 33.10
N ASP A 172 50.37 16.99 33.14
CA ASP A 172 50.51 15.90 32.17
C ASP A 172 49.63 16.12 30.93
N THR A 173 49.01 17.30 30.80
CA THR A 173 48.16 17.69 29.69
C THR A 173 48.53 19.09 29.15
N PRO A 174 48.20 19.41 27.88
CA PRO A 174 48.43 20.74 27.35
C PRO A 174 47.53 21.78 28.04
N PHE A 175 48.10 22.94 28.40
CA PHE A 175 47.32 24.02 29.02
C PHE A 175 46.23 24.56 28.08
N ASN A 176 45.01 24.70 28.56
CA ASN A 176 43.94 25.36 27.83
C ASN A 176 44.14 26.89 27.82
N LYS A 177 43.36 27.62 27.00
CA LYS A 177 43.55 29.09 26.86
C LYS A 177 43.35 29.84 28.18
N LEU A 178 42.43 29.40 29.03
CA LEU A 178 42.18 30.01 30.33
C LEU A 178 43.36 29.78 31.29
N GLU A 179 43.89 28.56 31.32
CA GLU A 179 45.08 28.20 32.10
C GLU A 179 46.30 28.97 31.63
N VAL A 180 46.55 29.06 30.32
CA VAL A 180 47.66 29.86 29.77
C VAL A 180 47.53 31.31 30.17
N VAL A 181 46.33 31.88 30.07
CA VAL A 181 46.08 33.26 30.51
C VAL A 181 46.36 33.40 32.00
N LYS A 182 45.77 32.55 32.86
CA LYS A 182 46.00 32.58 34.32
C LYS A 182 47.47 32.43 34.68
N ILE A 183 48.16 31.44 34.12
CA ILE A 183 49.59 31.19 34.34
C ILE A 183 50.40 32.44 33.99
N VAL A 184 50.11 33.11 32.89
CA VAL A 184 50.85 34.31 32.47
C VAL A 184 50.47 35.54 33.29
N THR A 185 49.18 35.80 33.54
CA THR A 185 48.70 37.02 34.21
C THR A 185 48.87 36.98 35.72
N GLU A 186 48.76 35.82 36.35
CA GLU A 186 48.89 35.68 37.81
C GLU A 186 50.35 35.59 38.25
N ARG A 187 51.25 35.09 37.38
CA ARG A 187 52.67 34.90 37.72
C ARG A 187 53.60 35.98 37.18
N THR A 188 53.18 36.80 36.20
CA THR A 188 54.07 37.78 35.56
C THR A 188 53.38 39.12 35.29
N LYS A 189 54.13 40.23 35.41
CA LYS A 189 53.64 41.59 35.09
C LYS A 189 53.76 41.90 33.59
N TYR A 190 52.97 42.87 33.11
CA TYR A 190 52.97 43.29 31.70
C TYR A 190 54.35 43.80 31.24
N LYS A 191 54.82 43.35 30.07
CA LYS A 191 56.10 43.70 29.42
C LYS A 191 57.39 43.42 30.23
N THR A 192 57.44 42.34 31.00
CA THR A 192 58.68 41.90 31.68
C THR A 192 59.41 40.78 30.93
N SER A 193 60.73 40.64 31.17
CA SER A 193 61.53 39.49 30.70
C SER A 193 60.94 38.15 31.15
N GLU A 194 60.49 38.10 32.41
CA GLU A 194 59.90 36.92 33.05
C GLU A 194 58.60 36.47 32.36
N ARG A 195 57.81 37.41 31.84
CA ARG A 195 56.62 37.12 31.02
C ARG A 195 56.99 36.48 29.69
N SER A 196 58.06 36.95 29.06
CA SER A 196 58.57 36.36 27.83
C SER A 196 59.09 34.94 28.07
N GLU A 197 59.87 34.73 29.14
CA GLU A 197 60.37 33.40 29.55
C GLU A 197 59.22 32.43 29.87
N THR A 198 58.19 32.90 30.58
CA THR A 198 56.99 32.10 30.90
C THR A 198 56.23 31.71 29.63
N ILE A 199 56.06 32.64 28.67
CA ILE A 199 55.43 32.33 27.38
C ILE A 199 56.27 31.31 26.58
N HIS A 200 57.60 31.43 26.57
CA HIS A 200 58.46 30.44 25.92
C HIS A 200 58.37 29.06 26.57
N ALA A 201 58.31 29.00 27.90
CA ALA A 201 58.10 27.75 28.63
C ALA A 201 56.75 27.12 28.26
N ILE A 202 55.68 27.91 28.14
CA ILE A 202 54.35 27.43 27.71
C ILE A 202 54.40 26.87 26.29
N ILE A 203 55.12 27.54 25.37
CA ILE A 203 55.27 27.06 23.98
C ILE A 203 55.98 25.71 23.97
N GLU A 204 57.07 25.56 24.70
CA GLU A 204 57.80 24.28 24.79
C GLU A 204 56.95 23.19 25.46
N HIS A 205 56.17 23.52 26.50
CA HIS A 205 55.22 22.59 27.12
C HIS A 205 54.16 22.12 26.13
N GLN A 206 53.48 23.05 25.45
CA GLN A 206 52.45 22.71 24.47
C GLN A 206 53.00 21.94 23.26
N LYS A 207 54.24 22.22 22.86
CA LYS A 207 54.94 21.50 21.78
C LYS A 207 55.17 20.03 22.12
N LYS A 208 55.44 19.68 23.38
CA LYS A 208 55.54 18.26 23.83
C LYS A 208 54.26 17.46 23.58
N PHE A 209 53.10 18.13 23.62
CA PHE A 209 51.79 17.54 23.37
C PHE A 209 51.27 17.81 21.94
N GLY A 210 52.14 18.22 21.01
CA GLY A 210 51.77 18.45 19.61
C GLY A 210 50.95 19.71 19.33
N VAL A 211 50.75 20.59 20.31
CA VAL A 211 50.00 21.84 20.13
C VAL A 211 50.94 22.96 19.68
N LEU A 212 50.82 23.35 18.41
CA LEU A 212 51.69 24.35 17.79
C LEU A 212 51.18 25.79 18.01
N VAL A 213 51.78 26.47 18.97
CA VAL A 213 51.51 27.87 19.31
C VAL A 213 52.71 28.75 18.99
N SER A 214 52.44 30.00 18.60
CA SER A 214 53.48 31.01 18.41
C SER A 214 53.50 31.97 19.59
N TYR A 215 54.68 32.52 19.88
CA TYR A 215 54.85 33.60 20.86
C TYR A 215 53.83 34.72 20.64
N ARG A 216 53.74 35.22 19.40
CA ARG A 216 52.79 36.27 19.01
C ARG A 216 51.33 35.87 19.26
N GLY A 217 50.99 34.58 19.13
CA GLY A 217 49.66 34.05 19.39
C GLY A 217 49.29 34.05 20.87
N ILE A 218 50.20 33.60 21.74
CA ILE A 218 50.00 33.63 23.20
C ILE A 218 50.01 35.08 23.71
N SER A 219 50.94 35.93 23.25
CA SER A 219 50.97 37.33 23.65
C SER A 219 49.67 38.06 23.31
N ARG A 220 49.11 37.84 22.11
CA ARG A 220 47.80 38.41 21.71
C ARG A 220 46.64 37.85 22.53
N LEU A 221 46.64 36.55 22.83
CA LEU A 221 45.63 35.92 23.68
C LEU A 221 45.59 36.60 25.06
N VAL A 222 46.74 36.72 25.70
CA VAL A 222 46.86 37.33 27.03
C VAL A 222 46.53 38.82 26.99
N GLU A 223 47.03 39.56 26.00
CA GLU A 223 46.74 40.99 25.84
C GLU A 223 45.24 41.25 25.57
N THR A 224 44.58 40.39 24.79
CA THR A 224 43.14 40.50 24.54
C THR A 224 42.34 40.25 25.82
N PHE A 225 42.73 39.25 26.60
CA PHE A 225 42.09 38.95 27.88
C PHE A 225 42.29 40.10 28.89
N GLU A 226 43.50 40.64 29.02
CA GLU A 226 43.78 41.77 29.91
C GLU A 226 43.00 43.04 29.52
N LYS A 227 42.78 43.27 28.21
CA LYS A 227 42.04 44.45 27.73
C LYS A 227 40.52 44.31 27.79
N THR A 228 39.99 43.11 27.60
CA THR A 228 38.54 42.90 27.37
C THR A 228 37.88 42.02 28.41
N GLY A 229 38.65 41.35 29.28
CA GLY A 229 38.18 40.32 30.21
C GLY A 229 37.68 39.05 29.52
N LYS A 230 37.78 38.95 28.19
CA LYS A 230 37.19 37.86 27.40
C LYS A 230 38.26 36.98 26.78
N LEU A 231 38.03 35.67 26.81
CA LEU A 231 38.84 34.71 26.07
C LEU A 231 38.41 34.67 24.58
N PRO A 232 39.35 34.78 23.63
CA PRO A 232 39.07 34.56 22.21
C PRO A 232 38.53 33.14 21.95
N ILE A 233 37.40 33.06 21.25
CA ILE A 233 36.69 31.81 20.94
C ILE A 233 37.56 30.91 20.03
N GLY A 234 37.65 29.61 20.38
CA GLY A 234 38.32 28.57 19.60
C GLY A 234 39.55 27.97 20.29
N GLU A 235 40.20 27.00 19.65
CA GLU A 235 41.41 26.32 20.16
C GLU A 235 42.71 27.08 19.84
N PHE A 236 43.84 26.57 20.34
CA PHE A 236 45.18 27.02 19.93
C PHE A 236 45.51 26.48 18.52
N GLY A 237 45.81 27.38 17.57
CA GLY A 237 46.19 26.96 16.21
C GLY A 237 46.57 28.12 15.29
N ARG A 238 47.22 27.79 14.15
CA ARG A 238 47.47 28.75 13.06
C ARG A 238 46.34 28.66 12.03
N GLY A 239 45.48 29.69 11.96
CA GLY A 239 44.41 29.80 10.94
C GLY A 239 42.98 29.61 11.49
N ARG A 240 42.00 29.40 10.60
CA ARG A 240 40.61 29.10 10.98
C ARG A 240 40.52 27.70 11.61
N THR A 241 39.84 27.57 12.74
CA THR A 241 39.62 26.29 13.43
C THR A 241 38.75 25.36 12.58
N PRO A 242 39.18 24.11 12.32
CA PRO A 242 38.39 23.14 11.57
C PRO A 242 37.29 22.46 12.42
N TYR A 243 36.19 22.08 11.78
CA TYR A 243 35.07 21.37 12.41
C TYR A 243 35.40 19.92 12.83
N ALA A 244 36.36 19.29 12.16
CA ALA A 244 36.90 17.97 12.50
C ALA A 244 38.40 17.92 12.16
N TYR A 245 39.21 17.27 13.01
CA TYR A 245 40.62 16.92 12.78
C TYR A 245 40.76 15.48 12.28
N ALA A 246 41.97 15.08 11.89
CA ALA A 246 42.23 13.74 11.36
C ALA A 246 41.78 12.60 12.29
N SER A 247 41.98 12.75 13.61
CA SER A 247 41.51 11.80 14.62
C SER A 247 40.00 11.65 14.65
N ASP A 248 39.26 12.75 14.47
CA ASP A 248 37.80 12.73 14.43
C ASP A 248 37.30 12.03 13.16
N ILE A 249 37.97 12.24 12.02
CA ILE A 249 37.66 11.58 10.75
C ILE A 249 37.88 10.07 10.84
N ILE A 250 38.98 9.63 11.46
CA ILE A 250 39.26 8.21 11.73
C ILE A 250 38.17 7.63 12.62
N SER A 251 37.85 8.29 13.74
CA SER A 251 36.78 7.85 14.65
C SER A 251 35.41 7.73 13.97
N ILE A 252 35.06 8.69 13.10
CA ILE A 252 33.82 8.65 12.31
C ILE A 252 33.86 7.49 11.31
N ALA A 253 34.98 7.23 10.65
CA ALA A 253 35.15 6.11 9.73
C ALA A 253 35.07 4.75 10.46
N GLU A 254 35.71 4.62 11.62
CA GLU A 254 35.62 3.41 12.47
C GLU A 254 34.19 3.17 12.97
N HIS A 255 33.46 4.23 13.33
CA HIS A 255 32.05 4.15 13.68
C HIS A 255 31.16 3.70 12.52
N CYS A 256 31.51 4.09 11.30
CA CYS A 256 30.83 3.60 10.10
C CYS A 256 31.20 2.12 9.81
N ASP A 257 32.44 1.71 10.05
CA ASP A 257 32.89 0.33 9.87
C ASP A 257 32.26 -0.65 10.87
N SER A 258 32.03 -0.21 12.11
CA SER A 258 31.47 -1.02 13.19
C SER A 258 29.97 -1.35 13.02
N GLN A 259 29.29 -0.78 12.02
CA GLN A 259 27.87 -1.01 11.72
C GLN A 259 27.68 -1.70 10.37
N PRO A 260 27.97 -3.02 10.30
CA PRO A 260 27.83 -3.77 9.06
C PRO A 260 26.38 -3.78 8.58
N GLY A 261 26.19 -3.62 7.27
CA GLY A 261 24.90 -3.53 6.59
C GLY A 261 24.31 -2.12 6.55
N ARG A 262 24.79 -1.15 7.35
CA ARG A 262 24.21 0.20 7.40
C ARG A 262 24.84 1.14 6.36
N THR A 263 24.01 1.98 5.74
CA THR A 263 24.47 3.10 4.88
C THR A 263 24.39 4.44 5.59
N PHE A 264 25.38 5.30 5.38
CA PHE A 264 25.51 6.64 5.95
C PHE A 264 25.36 7.72 4.87
N THR A 265 24.44 8.64 5.10
CA THR A 265 24.07 9.74 4.20
C THR A 265 24.87 11.00 4.47
N ARG A 266 24.67 12.05 3.66
CA ARG A 266 25.34 13.34 3.85
C ARG A 266 24.98 13.96 5.21
N SER A 267 23.72 13.84 5.62
CA SER A 267 23.24 14.33 6.92
C SER A 267 23.86 13.55 8.07
N ASP A 268 23.91 12.21 7.99
CA ASP A 268 24.46 11.38 9.07
C ASP A 268 25.93 11.73 9.37
N ILE A 269 26.72 11.97 8.33
CA ILE A 269 28.12 12.39 8.48
C ILE A 269 28.23 13.83 8.98
N SER A 270 27.35 14.73 8.53
CA SER A 270 27.29 16.11 9.01
C SER A 270 27.02 16.16 10.52
N ASP A 271 26.05 15.39 11.00
CA ASP A 271 25.66 15.33 12.40
C ASP A 271 26.81 14.80 13.26
N LYS A 272 27.50 13.74 12.80
CA LYS A 272 28.67 13.18 13.48
C LYS A 272 29.84 14.17 13.56
N ILE A 273 30.06 14.97 12.52
CA ILE A 273 31.08 16.03 12.55
C ILE A 273 30.70 17.12 13.55
N GLN A 274 29.43 17.53 13.59
CA GLN A 274 28.95 18.52 14.55
C GLN A 274 29.02 18.00 15.99
N GLU A 275 28.72 16.72 16.23
CA GLU A 275 28.88 16.04 17.52
C GLU A 275 30.33 16.08 17.98
N LYS A 276 31.29 15.64 17.14
CA LYS A 276 32.73 15.71 17.46
C LYS A 276 33.22 17.13 17.67
N HIS A 277 32.70 18.09 16.93
CA HIS A 277 33.00 19.50 17.16
C HIS A 277 32.51 19.97 18.53
N LYS A 278 31.27 19.61 18.91
CA LYS A 278 30.67 19.96 20.19
C LYS A 278 31.42 19.34 21.36
N GLU A 279 31.77 18.05 21.29
CA GLU A 279 32.57 17.34 22.31
C GLU A 279 33.87 18.09 22.61
N ARG A 280 34.60 18.52 21.57
CA ARG A 280 35.87 19.25 21.71
C ARG A 280 35.70 20.65 22.28
N LEU A 281 34.64 21.37 21.90
CA LEU A 281 34.34 22.68 22.50
C LEU A 281 34.08 22.55 24.01
N VAL A 282 33.31 21.55 24.42
CA VAL A 282 33.06 21.27 25.84
C VAL A 282 34.36 20.89 26.57
N ALA A 283 35.19 20.03 25.97
CA ALA A 283 36.51 19.68 26.53
C ALA A 283 37.46 20.88 26.65
N ALA A 284 37.32 21.88 25.77
CA ALA A 284 38.05 23.14 25.84
C ALA A 284 37.43 24.17 26.81
N GLY A 285 36.38 23.79 27.56
CA GLY A 285 35.70 24.65 28.53
C GLY A 285 34.69 25.64 27.91
N ILE A 286 34.22 25.38 26.69
CA ILE A 286 33.32 26.26 25.93
C ILE A 286 31.94 25.60 25.78
N GLN A 287 30.89 26.23 26.32
CA GLN A 287 29.51 25.77 26.14
C GLN A 287 28.89 26.39 24.86
N PRO A 288 28.54 25.58 23.83
CA PRO A 288 27.90 26.10 22.63
C PRO A 288 26.41 26.40 22.87
N LEU A 289 26.02 27.66 22.72
CA LEU A 289 24.65 28.14 22.97
C LEU A 289 23.73 28.08 21.73
N VAL A 290 24.31 28.07 20.51
CA VAL A 290 23.57 28.00 19.24
C VAL A 290 24.32 27.07 18.28
N GLN A 291 23.62 26.09 17.71
CA GLN A 291 24.17 25.20 16.70
C GLN A 291 24.13 25.89 15.33
N LYS A 292 25.29 26.10 14.72
CA LYS A 292 25.39 26.71 13.39
C LYS A 292 25.52 25.63 12.33
N ASP A 293 24.62 25.65 11.36
CA ASP A 293 24.65 24.71 10.24
C ASP A 293 25.94 24.87 9.43
N MET A 294 26.50 23.72 9.04
CA MET A 294 27.69 23.67 8.18
C MET A 294 27.30 23.96 6.74
N ASP A 295 28.07 24.81 6.06
CA ASP A 295 27.92 24.99 4.61
C ASP A 295 28.11 23.65 3.88
N ALA A 296 27.28 23.43 2.85
CA ALA A 296 27.27 22.18 2.10
C ALA A 296 28.67 21.83 1.57
N ARG A 297 29.45 22.78 1.03
CA ARG A 297 30.80 22.48 0.52
C ARG A 297 31.74 22.04 1.63
N THR A 298 31.55 22.53 2.85
CA THR A 298 32.34 22.12 4.01
C THR A 298 32.03 20.68 4.41
N VAL A 299 30.76 20.28 4.42
CA VAL A 299 30.36 18.89 4.65
C VAL A 299 30.91 17.96 3.56
N GLY A 300 30.84 18.37 2.29
CA GLY A 300 31.40 17.60 1.16
C GLY A 300 32.89 17.33 1.30
N ARG A 301 33.66 18.31 1.79
CA ARG A 301 35.11 18.16 2.06
C ARG A 301 35.42 17.11 3.11
N TYR A 302 34.60 16.99 4.14
CA TYR A 302 34.82 16.02 5.20
C TYR A 302 34.34 14.63 4.80
N ILE A 303 33.24 14.52 4.05
CA ILE A 303 32.76 13.25 3.49
C ILE A 303 33.82 12.60 2.61
N VAL A 304 34.49 13.38 1.76
CA VAL A 304 35.59 12.89 0.93
C VAL A 304 36.73 12.33 1.78
N GLN A 305 37.06 12.95 2.92
CA GLN A 305 38.10 12.46 3.84
C GLN A 305 37.67 11.18 4.58
N VAL A 306 36.40 11.05 4.95
CA VAL A 306 35.85 9.81 5.53
C VAL A 306 35.83 8.69 4.49
N ALA A 307 35.49 9.00 3.24
CA ALA A 307 35.43 8.04 2.14
C ALA A 307 36.81 7.52 1.71
N ASP A 308 37.85 8.33 1.88
CA ASP A 308 39.26 7.97 1.62
C ASP A 308 39.84 7.02 2.68
N HIS A 309 39.10 6.77 3.78
CA HIS A 309 39.54 5.84 4.82
C HIS A 309 39.48 4.38 4.34
N CYS A 310 40.50 3.59 4.68
CA CYS A 310 40.76 2.27 4.11
C CYS A 310 39.62 1.23 4.25
N ASN A 311 38.68 1.42 5.18
CA ASN A 311 37.58 0.49 5.48
C ASN A 311 36.21 0.96 4.98
N ILE A 312 36.13 2.12 4.33
CA ILE A 312 34.88 2.70 3.81
C ILE A 312 34.79 2.52 2.29
N SER A 313 33.56 2.41 1.80
CA SER A 313 33.21 2.26 0.39
C SER A 313 32.06 3.20 0.02
N ILE A 314 32.00 3.59 -1.25
CA ILE A 314 30.97 4.48 -1.81
C ILE A 314 29.97 3.61 -2.58
N ALA A 315 28.67 3.78 -2.31
CA ALA A 315 27.60 3.06 -3.00
C ALA A 315 26.56 4.01 -3.61
N GLU A 316 26.08 3.72 -4.82
CA GLU A 316 25.11 4.55 -5.56
C GLU A 316 23.63 4.17 -5.32
N LYS A 317 23.39 3.05 -4.61
CA LYS A 317 22.14 2.33 -4.23
C LYS A 317 22.28 0.86 -4.62
N ALA A 318 21.84 -0.06 -3.77
CA ALA A 318 21.61 -1.45 -4.17
C ALA A 318 20.28 -1.91 -3.59
N ILE A 319 19.40 -2.39 -4.46
CA ILE A 319 18.25 -3.19 -4.06
C ILE A 319 18.78 -4.62 -3.95
N PRO A 320 18.70 -5.26 -2.77
CA PRO A 320 19.07 -6.65 -2.61
C PRO A 320 18.14 -7.52 -3.46
N LYS A 321 18.69 -8.47 -4.20
CA LYS A 321 17.90 -9.56 -4.80
C LYS A 321 17.95 -10.76 -3.86
N THR A 322 16.81 -11.41 -3.65
CA THR A 322 16.79 -12.67 -2.91
C THR A 322 17.43 -13.77 -3.75
N ASN A 323 18.04 -14.76 -3.09
CA ASN A 323 18.62 -15.93 -3.79
C ASN A 323 17.57 -16.64 -4.66
N THR A 324 16.33 -16.72 -4.18
CA THR A 324 15.18 -17.26 -4.93
C THR A 324 14.87 -16.49 -6.21
N ARG A 325 14.99 -15.15 -6.19
CA ARG A 325 14.79 -14.29 -7.35
C ARG A 325 15.95 -14.38 -8.33
N ASP A 326 17.18 -14.42 -7.84
CA ASP A 326 18.35 -14.60 -8.69
C ASP A 326 18.34 -15.96 -9.41
N ALA A 327 18.06 -17.04 -8.67
CA ALA A 327 17.90 -18.38 -9.24
C ALA A 327 16.80 -18.42 -10.31
N ALA A 328 15.66 -17.78 -10.04
CA ALA A 328 14.55 -17.75 -10.98
C ALA A 328 14.86 -16.90 -12.23
N GLU A 329 15.44 -15.70 -12.08
CA GLU A 329 15.81 -14.85 -13.23
C GLU A 329 16.85 -15.50 -14.17
N ASN A 330 17.69 -16.42 -13.65
CA ASN A 330 18.65 -17.21 -14.42
C ASN A 330 18.14 -18.59 -14.87
N SER A 331 16.89 -18.94 -14.57
CA SER A 331 16.29 -20.22 -14.92
C SER A 331 15.92 -20.30 -16.40
N LEU A 332 16.45 -21.32 -17.10
CA LEU A 332 16.03 -21.62 -18.47
C LEU A 332 14.66 -22.32 -18.47
N ARG A 333 14.40 -23.22 -17.51
CA ARG A 333 13.09 -23.88 -17.35
C ARG A 333 11.95 -22.87 -17.22
N ALA A 334 12.16 -21.81 -16.44
CA ALA A 334 11.16 -20.77 -16.28
C ALA A 334 10.92 -19.99 -17.60
N ALA A 335 11.98 -19.67 -18.36
CA ALA A 335 11.82 -18.99 -19.65
C ALA A 335 11.08 -19.86 -20.68
N VAL A 336 11.38 -21.17 -20.70
CA VAL A 336 10.69 -22.15 -21.54
C VAL A 336 9.23 -22.34 -21.09
N ALA A 337 8.94 -22.32 -19.79
CA ALA A 337 7.56 -22.35 -19.29
C ALA A 337 6.77 -21.13 -19.77
N THR A 338 7.35 -19.93 -19.68
CA THR A 338 6.72 -18.71 -20.22
C THR A 338 6.50 -18.80 -21.73
N LEU A 339 7.49 -19.31 -22.47
CA LEU A 339 7.38 -19.55 -23.91
C LEU A 339 6.23 -20.52 -24.25
N GLY A 340 6.13 -21.64 -23.53
CA GLY A 340 5.09 -22.64 -23.73
C GLY A 340 3.68 -22.09 -23.50
N ILE A 341 3.49 -21.34 -22.40
CA ILE A 341 2.19 -20.71 -22.09
C ILE A 341 1.85 -19.60 -23.08
N ILE A 342 2.80 -18.78 -23.52
CA ILE A 342 2.55 -17.79 -24.58
C ILE A 342 2.14 -18.52 -25.87
N GLY A 343 2.85 -19.57 -26.25
CA GLY A 343 2.53 -20.38 -27.43
C GLY A 343 1.12 -20.97 -27.40
N SER A 344 0.70 -21.55 -26.27
CA SER A 344 -0.61 -22.19 -26.15
C SER A 344 -1.78 -21.23 -25.96
N THR A 345 -1.55 -20.02 -25.45
CA THR A 345 -2.64 -19.09 -25.09
C THR A 345 -2.75 -17.86 -25.99
N HIS A 346 -1.68 -17.48 -26.70
CA HIS A 346 -1.67 -16.28 -27.54
C HIS A 346 -1.90 -16.57 -29.03
N LEU A 347 -1.96 -17.83 -29.43
CA LEU A 347 -2.03 -18.27 -30.82
C LEU A 347 -3.13 -19.32 -30.98
N PHE A 348 -4.08 -19.08 -31.89
CA PHE A 348 -5.22 -19.97 -32.11
C PHE A 348 -5.14 -20.63 -33.49
N PRO A 349 -5.43 -21.93 -33.61
CA PRO A 349 -5.54 -22.60 -34.90
C PRO A 349 -6.72 -22.03 -35.71
N VAL A 350 -6.53 -21.84 -37.01
CA VAL A 350 -7.56 -21.38 -37.96
C VAL A 350 -7.49 -22.15 -39.28
N ASP A 351 -8.63 -22.38 -39.91
CA ASP A 351 -8.70 -23.14 -41.17
C ASP A 351 -7.97 -22.44 -42.33
N LYS A 352 -8.10 -21.11 -42.41
CA LYS A 352 -7.45 -20.30 -43.43
C LYS A 352 -7.01 -18.97 -42.82
N LEU A 353 -5.75 -18.63 -43.06
CA LEU A 353 -5.19 -17.33 -42.69
C LEU A 353 -5.82 -16.23 -43.55
N ASP A 354 -6.17 -15.12 -42.92
CA ASP A 354 -6.63 -13.92 -43.61
C ASP A 354 -5.61 -13.47 -44.68
N GLU A 355 -6.09 -13.03 -45.85
CA GLU A 355 -5.22 -12.69 -46.98
C GLU A 355 -4.27 -11.54 -46.67
N ASP A 356 -4.71 -10.57 -45.86
CA ASP A 356 -3.90 -9.41 -45.50
C ASP A 356 -2.86 -9.79 -44.45
N LEU A 357 -3.24 -10.61 -43.46
CA LEU A 357 -2.27 -11.15 -42.49
C LEU A 357 -1.22 -12.02 -43.18
N ARG A 358 -1.60 -12.80 -44.20
CA ARG A 358 -0.67 -13.62 -44.99
C ARG A 358 0.31 -12.77 -45.79
N LYS A 359 -0.15 -11.66 -46.38
CA LYS A 359 0.72 -10.69 -47.08
C LYS A 359 1.65 -9.99 -46.10
N GLU A 360 1.16 -9.66 -44.90
CA GLU A 360 1.95 -9.05 -43.84
C GLU A 360 3.10 -9.98 -43.42
N MET A 361 2.80 -11.23 -43.07
CA MET A 361 3.79 -12.20 -42.61
C MET A 361 4.91 -12.48 -43.62
N LYS A 362 4.61 -12.48 -44.93
CA LYS A 362 5.63 -12.67 -45.98
C LYS A 362 6.74 -11.62 -45.98
N ASN A 363 6.46 -10.43 -45.47
CA ASN A 363 7.40 -9.30 -45.46
C ASN A 363 8.10 -9.10 -44.11
N LEU A 364 7.85 -9.98 -43.13
CA LEU A 364 8.45 -9.89 -41.80
C LEU A 364 9.76 -10.70 -41.72
N PRO A 365 10.69 -10.30 -40.83
CA PRO A 365 11.87 -11.10 -40.54
C PRO A 365 11.51 -12.50 -40.04
N GLU A 366 12.32 -13.50 -40.39
CA GLU A 366 12.14 -14.90 -39.94
C GLU A 366 12.07 -14.99 -38.40
N ASP A 367 12.87 -14.20 -37.70
CA ASP A 367 12.84 -14.14 -36.23
C ASP A 367 11.48 -13.70 -35.65
N THR A 368 10.70 -12.91 -36.40
CA THR A 368 9.37 -12.44 -36.00
C THR A 368 8.29 -13.47 -36.33
N THR A 369 8.42 -14.23 -37.42
CA THR A 369 7.45 -15.27 -37.81
C THR A 369 7.73 -16.61 -37.15
N MET A 370 8.94 -16.83 -36.61
CA MET A 370 9.41 -18.10 -36.07
C MET A 370 8.40 -18.78 -35.14
N MET A 371 7.83 -18.04 -34.17
CA MET A 371 6.85 -18.59 -33.23
C MET A 371 5.58 -19.07 -33.94
N MET A 372 5.06 -18.26 -34.89
CA MET A 372 3.89 -18.59 -35.70
C MET A 372 4.13 -19.84 -36.56
N ASP A 373 5.29 -19.92 -37.20
CA ASP A 373 5.68 -21.01 -38.09
C ASP A 373 5.91 -22.32 -37.34
N MET A 374 6.46 -22.25 -36.12
CA MET A 374 6.57 -23.41 -35.23
C MET A 374 5.21 -23.89 -34.76
N MET A 375 4.34 -22.98 -34.30
CA MET A 375 3.00 -23.35 -33.83
C MET A 375 2.10 -23.89 -34.94
N SER A 376 2.21 -23.34 -36.15
CA SER A 376 1.46 -23.85 -37.31
C SER A 376 1.87 -25.27 -37.68
N ARG A 377 3.16 -25.63 -37.49
CA ARG A 377 3.65 -27.00 -37.65
C ARG A 377 3.11 -27.94 -36.57
N VAL A 378 3.05 -27.48 -35.32
CA VAL A 378 2.52 -28.27 -34.19
C VAL A 378 1.04 -28.56 -34.37
N PHE A 379 0.23 -27.56 -34.72
CA PHE A 379 -1.21 -27.74 -34.91
C PHE A 379 -1.61 -28.31 -36.29
N GLY A 380 -0.67 -28.39 -37.25
CA GLY A 380 -0.95 -28.84 -38.61
C GLY A 380 -1.84 -27.89 -39.42
N CYS A 381 -2.11 -26.69 -38.91
CA CYS A 381 -2.92 -25.65 -39.56
C CYS A 381 -2.34 -24.26 -39.26
N PRO A 382 -2.68 -23.23 -40.07
CA PRO A 382 -2.25 -21.87 -39.78
C PRO A 382 -2.75 -21.38 -38.42
N VAL A 383 -1.98 -20.51 -37.76
CA VAL A 383 -2.38 -19.89 -36.48
C VAL A 383 -2.60 -18.39 -36.60
N TYR A 384 -3.51 -17.87 -35.77
CA TYR A 384 -3.83 -16.46 -35.66
C TYR A 384 -3.43 -15.93 -34.27
N PRO A 385 -2.70 -14.80 -34.17
CA PRO A 385 -2.31 -14.25 -32.88
C PRO A 385 -3.44 -13.47 -32.22
N VAL A 386 -3.55 -13.54 -30.89
CA VAL A 386 -4.44 -12.68 -30.11
C VAL A 386 -4.17 -11.23 -30.49
N ARG A 387 -5.23 -10.46 -30.72
CA ARG A 387 -5.11 -9.04 -31.07
C ARG A 387 -4.49 -8.27 -29.88
N PRO A 388 -3.53 -7.34 -30.09
CA PRO A 388 -2.82 -6.65 -29.00
C PRO A 388 -3.71 -5.88 -28.02
N GLU A 389 -4.87 -5.41 -28.47
CA GLU A 389 -5.90 -4.80 -27.63
C GLU A 389 -6.55 -5.78 -26.65
N TYR A 390 -6.41 -7.09 -26.85
CA TYR A 390 -6.97 -8.12 -25.98
C TYR A 390 -5.90 -8.89 -25.18
N ILE A 391 -4.66 -8.39 -25.15
CA ILE A 391 -3.59 -8.92 -24.32
C ILE A 391 -3.37 -7.94 -23.17
N PHE A 392 -3.59 -8.37 -21.92
CA PHE A 392 -3.57 -7.55 -20.73
C PHE A 392 -2.51 -7.99 -19.72
N SER A 393 -2.04 -7.06 -18.91
CA SER A 393 -1.12 -7.31 -17.79
C SER A 393 -1.52 -6.42 -16.61
N SER A 394 -1.77 -7.03 -15.46
CA SER A 394 -2.23 -6.36 -14.24
C SER A 394 -1.19 -6.48 -13.12
N ASP A 395 -0.91 -5.38 -12.44
CA ASP A 395 0.05 -5.31 -11.33
C ASP A 395 -0.18 -4.09 -10.42
N GLU A 396 0.43 -4.09 -9.24
CA GLU A 396 0.36 -3.03 -8.23
C GLU A 396 1.71 -2.39 -7.94
N THR A 397 1.78 -1.05 -7.96
CA THR A 397 2.92 -0.31 -7.37
C THR A 397 2.54 0.30 -6.03
N THR A 398 3.43 0.21 -5.05
CA THR A 398 3.25 0.88 -3.74
C THR A 398 3.99 2.22 -3.72
N GLU A 399 3.28 3.28 -3.35
CA GLU A 399 3.81 4.63 -3.21
C GLU A 399 3.72 5.10 -1.75
N TYR A 400 4.78 5.74 -1.26
CA TYR A 400 4.75 6.44 0.02
C TYR A 400 4.41 7.91 -0.22
N ILE A 401 3.21 8.31 0.21
CA ILE A 401 2.63 9.63 -0.05
C ILE A 401 2.77 10.52 1.16
N TYR A 402 2.95 11.81 0.92
CA TYR A 402 3.10 12.87 1.92
C TYR A 402 2.66 14.18 1.30
N GLU A 403 2.30 15.15 2.13
CA GLU A 403 1.98 16.51 1.70
C GLU A 403 3.27 17.30 1.39
N GLY A 404 3.39 17.83 0.17
CA GLY A 404 4.53 18.65 -0.26
C GLY A 404 5.57 17.91 -1.12
N THR A 405 6.71 18.56 -1.38
CA THR A 405 7.78 18.00 -2.22
C THR A 405 8.98 17.50 -1.41
N LYS A 406 9.71 16.51 -1.93
CA LYS A 406 10.95 16.01 -1.32
C LYS A 406 12.13 16.92 -1.61
N THR A 407 12.87 17.34 -0.57
CA THR A 407 14.19 17.97 -0.73
C THR A 407 15.22 16.93 -1.21
N LYS A 408 16.11 17.34 -2.14
CA LYS A 408 16.99 16.47 -2.97
C LYS A 408 17.56 15.25 -2.22
N THR A 409 17.39 14.07 -2.80
CA THR A 409 18.05 12.83 -2.35
C THR A 409 19.56 12.90 -2.55
N ASP A 410 20.32 12.38 -1.59
CA ASP A 410 21.77 12.22 -1.72
C ASP A 410 22.15 11.35 -2.92
N GLN A 411 23.15 11.81 -3.70
CA GLN A 411 23.60 11.16 -4.93
C GLN A 411 24.41 9.89 -4.70
N PHE A 412 24.94 9.69 -3.48
CA PHE A 412 25.73 8.54 -3.06
C PHE A 412 25.63 8.38 -1.54
N VAL A 413 25.93 7.18 -1.02
CA VAL A 413 26.03 6.89 0.41
C VAL A 413 27.37 6.22 0.74
N LEU A 414 27.82 6.37 1.98
CA LEU A 414 28.99 5.67 2.51
C LEU A 414 28.56 4.40 3.23
N THR A 415 29.36 3.33 3.13
CA THR A 415 29.14 2.07 3.84
C THR A 415 30.49 1.42 4.12
N SER A 416 30.54 0.46 5.05
CA SER A 416 31.77 -0.30 5.28
C SER A 416 32.09 -1.26 4.13
N LYS A 417 33.38 -1.51 3.86
CA LYS A 417 33.83 -2.49 2.86
C LYS A 417 33.38 -3.92 3.22
N LYS A 418 33.32 -4.25 4.51
CA LYS A 418 32.77 -5.53 5.01
C LYS A 418 31.30 -5.74 4.58
N SER A 419 30.51 -4.67 4.53
CA SER A 419 29.11 -4.72 4.09
C SER A 419 28.99 -4.92 2.58
N ILE A 420 29.92 -4.37 1.81
CA ILE A 420 30.00 -4.62 0.36
C ILE A 420 30.44 -6.06 0.07
N ALA A 421 31.35 -6.63 0.85
CA ALA A 421 31.78 -8.01 0.70
C ALA A 421 30.66 -9.02 1.00
N LYS A 422 29.72 -8.69 1.90
CA LYS A 422 28.56 -9.53 2.28
C LYS A 422 27.29 -9.27 1.45
N ARG A 423 27.40 -8.53 0.34
CA ARG A 423 26.25 -8.03 -0.44
C ARG A 423 25.42 -9.13 -1.12
N ALA A 424 25.94 -10.35 -1.23
CA ALA A 424 25.20 -11.52 -1.71
C ALA A 424 24.22 -12.11 -0.68
N THR A 425 24.44 -11.87 0.63
CA THR A 425 23.68 -12.51 1.71
C THR A 425 22.96 -11.53 2.65
N SER A 426 23.27 -10.23 2.61
CA SER A 426 22.60 -9.23 3.46
C SER A 426 22.40 -7.90 2.76
N SER A 427 21.20 -7.36 2.88
CA SER A 427 20.83 -6.06 2.28
C SER A 427 21.50 -4.89 2.99
N LEU A 428 21.99 -3.92 2.22
CA LEU A 428 22.36 -2.61 2.76
C LEU A 428 21.07 -1.89 3.21
N PHE A 429 20.97 -1.57 4.49
CA PHE A 429 19.80 -0.91 5.07
C PHE A 429 20.13 0.51 5.52
N ARG A 430 19.12 1.37 5.46
CA ARG A 430 19.15 2.70 6.07
C ARG A 430 18.24 2.68 7.27
N VAL A 431 18.73 3.13 8.41
CA VAL A 431 17.86 3.46 9.55
C VAL A 431 17.32 4.86 9.28
N GLN A 432 16.18 4.94 8.60
CA GLN A 432 15.42 6.18 8.49
C GLN A 432 14.56 6.33 9.73
N ASN A 433 14.82 7.36 10.54
CA ASN A 433 13.77 7.96 11.35
C ASN A 433 12.89 8.82 10.42
N ASP A 434 12.11 8.18 9.54
CA ASP A 434 11.13 8.85 8.67
C ASP A 434 9.93 9.41 9.44
N LYS A 435 10.04 9.55 10.77
CA LYS A 435 9.16 10.43 11.56
C LYS A 435 9.24 11.90 11.13
N SER A 436 10.18 12.27 10.25
CA SER A 436 10.24 13.61 9.67
C SER A 436 9.21 13.86 8.56
N MET A 437 8.62 12.82 7.96
CA MET A 437 7.58 12.93 6.94
C MET A 437 6.34 12.18 7.44
N ASN A 438 5.33 12.94 7.89
CA ASN A 438 4.08 12.42 8.44
C ASN A 438 3.13 11.84 7.36
N GLY A 439 3.63 10.95 6.50
CA GLY A 439 2.94 10.38 5.33
C GLY A 439 2.32 8.99 5.56
N MET A 440 1.85 8.36 4.49
CA MET A 440 1.27 7.00 4.49
C MET A 440 1.57 6.22 3.21
N ARG A 441 1.38 4.90 3.21
CA ARG A 441 1.51 4.07 2.00
C ARG A 441 0.16 3.91 1.32
N VAL A 442 0.16 3.99 -0.01
CA VAL A 442 -0.97 3.64 -0.87
C VAL A 442 -0.51 2.71 -1.97
N LYS A 443 -1.42 1.87 -2.46
CA LYS A 443 -1.17 1.01 -3.62
C LYS A 443 -1.91 1.57 -4.84
N LEU A 444 -1.27 1.51 -6.00
CA LEU A 444 -1.89 1.84 -7.29
C LEU A 444 -1.95 0.56 -8.12
N THR A 445 -3.16 0.10 -8.44
CA THR A 445 -3.38 -1.07 -9.30
C THR A 445 -3.61 -0.61 -10.74
N PHE A 446 -2.85 -1.18 -11.66
CA PHE A 446 -2.92 -0.89 -13.09
C PHE A 446 -3.19 -2.17 -13.88
N THR A 447 -4.01 -2.06 -14.93
CA THR A 447 -4.07 -3.04 -16.01
C THR A 447 -3.74 -2.35 -17.31
N PHE A 448 -2.70 -2.83 -17.98
CA PHE A 448 -2.27 -2.37 -19.29
C PHE A 448 -2.67 -3.36 -20.37
N SER A 449 -2.88 -2.86 -21.59
CA SER A 449 -3.03 -3.69 -22.79
C SER A 449 -1.77 -3.60 -23.68
N ALA A 450 -1.51 -4.63 -24.48
CA ALA A 450 -0.36 -4.66 -25.37
C ALA A 450 -0.44 -3.59 -26.49
N ILE A 451 -1.64 -3.14 -26.87
CA ILE A 451 -1.82 -2.01 -27.79
C ILE A 451 -1.43 -0.65 -27.18
N GLY A 452 -1.24 -0.58 -25.85
CA GLY A 452 -0.79 0.64 -25.16
C GLY A 452 -1.89 1.41 -24.44
N THR A 453 -3.08 0.82 -24.23
CA THR A 453 -4.14 1.40 -23.39
C THR A 453 -4.02 0.96 -21.93
N CYS A 454 -4.66 1.70 -21.03
CA CYS A 454 -4.70 1.47 -19.59
C CYS A 454 -6.16 1.46 -19.11
N MET A 455 -6.52 0.52 -18.24
CA MET A 455 -7.82 0.51 -17.55
C MET A 455 -7.90 1.64 -16.50
N PRO A 456 -9.10 1.96 -15.98
CA PRO A 456 -9.27 2.99 -14.95
C PRO A 456 -8.34 2.80 -13.75
N LEU A 457 -7.79 3.92 -13.27
CA LEU A 457 -6.84 3.94 -12.16
C LEU A 457 -7.53 3.59 -10.84
N VAL A 458 -6.93 2.66 -10.09
CA VAL A 458 -7.40 2.28 -8.75
C VAL A 458 -6.33 2.60 -7.71
N CYS A 459 -6.64 3.50 -6.78
CA CYS A 459 -5.82 3.81 -5.62
C CYS A 459 -6.40 3.10 -4.38
N THR A 460 -5.56 2.42 -3.61
CA THR A 460 -5.97 1.68 -2.41
C THR A 460 -5.24 2.20 -1.18
N VAL A 461 -6.01 2.53 -0.16
CA VAL A 461 -5.58 2.74 1.22
C VAL A 461 -5.99 1.50 2.02
N ALA A 462 -5.01 0.67 2.38
CA ALA A 462 -5.22 -0.53 3.17
C ALA A 462 -4.72 -0.34 4.61
N GLY A 463 -5.20 -1.18 5.52
CA GLY A 463 -4.75 -1.21 6.91
C GLY A 463 -5.34 -0.10 7.78
N LEU A 464 -6.55 0.37 7.45
CA LEU A 464 -7.26 1.35 8.29
C LEU A 464 -7.75 0.69 9.57
N THR A 465 -7.67 1.42 10.68
CA THR A 465 -8.20 0.95 11.96
C THR A 465 -9.71 1.21 12.06
N GLU A 466 -10.40 0.47 12.94
CA GLU A 466 -11.80 0.74 13.30
C GLU A 466 -12.00 2.19 13.77
N ARG A 467 -11.01 2.76 14.47
CA ARG A 467 -11.04 4.18 14.86
C ARG A 467 -11.02 5.11 13.66
N GLU A 468 -10.18 4.84 12.67
CA GLU A 468 -10.05 5.68 11.47
C GLU A 468 -11.26 5.57 10.53
N MET A 469 -11.96 4.43 10.56
CA MET A 469 -13.12 4.13 9.72
C MET A 469 -14.26 3.56 10.60
N PRO A 470 -14.97 4.37 11.39
CA PRO A 470 -15.84 3.90 12.49
C PRO A 470 -17.25 3.46 12.08
N ASN A 471 -17.59 3.54 10.80
CA ASN A 471 -18.93 3.24 10.24
C ASN A 471 -19.32 1.76 10.25
N GLY A 472 -18.51 0.87 10.82
CA GLY A 472 -18.74 -0.58 10.83
C GLY A 472 -18.38 -1.28 9.52
N ASP A 473 -18.25 -0.54 8.41
CA ASP A 473 -17.83 -1.12 7.13
C ASP A 473 -16.37 -1.58 7.16
N GLU A 474 -16.06 -2.65 6.43
CA GLU A 474 -14.69 -3.15 6.26
C GLU A 474 -14.04 -2.72 4.94
N PHE A 475 -14.87 -2.40 3.94
CA PHE A 475 -14.45 -2.09 2.58
C PHE A 475 -15.33 -0.97 2.00
N ILE A 476 -14.71 0.15 1.63
CA ILE A 476 -15.38 1.30 1.02
C ILE A 476 -14.78 1.55 -0.37
N HIS A 477 -15.66 1.64 -1.35
CA HIS A 477 -15.32 2.00 -2.73
C HIS A 477 -15.83 3.40 -3.03
N VAL A 478 -14.93 4.28 -3.44
CA VAL A 478 -15.23 5.66 -3.84
C VAL A 478 -14.91 5.86 -5.32
N LYS A 479 -15.92 6.14 -6.15
CA LYS A 479 -15.76 6.59 -7.55
C LYS A 479 -15.49 8.09 -7.58
N ILE A 480 -14.39 8.51 -8.19
CA ILE A 480 -13.92 9.92 -8.20
C ILE A 480 -13.82 10.43 -9.64
N PRO A 481 -14.66 11.39 -10.07
CA PRO A 481 -14.66 11.93 -11.43
C PRO A 481 -13.40 12.76 -11.67
N GLY A 482 -12.79 12.55 -12.82
CA GLY A 482 -11.52 13.18 -13.20
C GLY A 482 -10.30 12.54 -12.55
N LEU A 483 -10.44 11.46 -11.75
CA LEU A 483 -9.31 10.68 -11.24
C LEU A 483 -8.82 9.67 -12.30
N CYS A 484 -8.65 10.12 -13.54
CA CYS A 484 -8.27 9.31 -14.69
C CYS A 484 -6.98 9.86 -15.32
N VAL A 485 -6.42 9.10 -16.27
CA VAL A 485 -5.32 9.58 -17.11
C VAL A 485 -5.83 10.77 -17.94
N GLY A 486 -5.13 11.90 -17.90
CA GLY A 486 -5.56 13.16 -18.53
C GLY A 486 -6.64 13.93 -17.75
N GLY A 487 -7.02 13.47 -16.55
CA GLY A 487 -8.01 14.12 -15.69
C GLY A 487 -7.44 15.19 -14.74
N GLY A 488 -8.15 15.47 -13.65
CA GLY A 488 -7.65 16.31 -12.55
C GLY A 488 -7.71 17.82 -12.79
N GLY A 489 -8.58 18.30 -13.68
CA GLY A 489 -8.75 19.72 -13.98
C GLY A 489 -7.89 20.26 -15.13
N VAL A 490 -7.09 19.41 -15.78
CA VAL A 490 -6.43 19.75 -17.06
C VAL A 490 -7.47 19.89 -18.17
N ASN A 491 -8.46 19.00 -18.18
CA ASN A 491 -9.64 19.07 -19.03
C ASN A 491 -10.90 18.98 -18.14
N ILE A 492 -11.63 20.09 -18.04
CA ILE A 492 -12.88 20.18 -17.24
C ILE A 492 -13.99 19.24 -17.75
N ASN A 493 -13.89 18.80 -19.01
CA ASN A 493 -14.84 17.88 -19.63
C ASN A 493 -14.44 16.40 -19.48
N ASN A 494 -13.20 16.12 -19.08
CA ASN A 494 -12.79 14.74 -18.80
C ASN A 494 -13.30 14.31 -17.41
N LYS A 495 -14.53 13.78 -17.41
CA LYS A 495 -15.25 13.32 -16.22
C LYS A 495 -15.17 11.80 -16.01
N GLU A 496 -14.28 11.10 -16.73
CA GLU A 496 -14.08 9.68 -16.49
C GLU A 496 -13.67 9.43 -15.03
N PHE A 497 -14.17 8.33 -14.47
CA PHE A 497 -13.98 8.02 -13.06
C PHE A 497 -12.67 7.25 -12.85
N GLY A 498 -11.96 7.61 -11.78
CA GLY A 498 -11.03 6.70 -11.10
C GLY A 498 -11.63 6.17 -9.81
N HIS A 499 -10.91 5.27 -9.15
CA HIS A 499 -11.40 4.56 -7.98
C HIS A 499 -10.45 4.76 -6.80
N LEU A 500 -11.01 5.05 -5.63
CA LEU A 500 -10.32 5.01 -4.34
C LEU A 500 -10.96 3.89 -3.50
N LEU A 501 -10.14 2.98 -3.00
CA LEU A 501 -10.54 1.91 -2.09
C LEU A 501 -9.99 2.21 -0.70
N LEU A 502 -10.85 2.19 0.32
CA LEU A 502 -10.49 2.34 1.73
C LEU A 502 -10.84 1.04 2.45
N MET A 503 -9.87 0.40 3.08
CA MET A 503 -10.01 -0.95 3.60
C MET A 503 -9.42 -1.08 5.01
N ARG A 504 -10.16 -1.76 5.90
CA ARG A 504 -9.64 -2.15 7.21
C ARG A 504 -8.61 -3.27 7.09
N ASP A 505 -7.82 -3.47 8.15
CA ASP A 505 -6.88 -4.58 8.27
C ASP A 505 -7.59 -5.88 8.70
N THR A 506 -8.49 -6.41 7.86
CA THR A 506 -9.24 -7.65 8.14
C THR A 506 -8.75 -8.81 7.28
N VAL A 507 -8.89 -10.03 7.81
CA VAL A 507 -8.49 -11.26 7.09
C VAL A 507 -9.34 -11.38 5.82
N GLY A 508 -8.71 -11.67 4.68
CA GLY A 508 -9.40 -11.77 3.39
C GLY A 508 -9.67 -10.42 2.69
N ALA A 509 -9.33 -9.28 3.30
CA ALA A 509 -9.54 -7.97 2.69
C ALA A 509 -8.85 -7.85 1.31
N ALA A 510 -7.60 -8.30 1.19
CA ALA A 510 -6.87 -8.28 -0.08
C ALA A 510 -7.53 -9.13 -1.17
N GLU A 511 -8.12 -10.28 -0.81
CA GLU A 511 -8.84 -11.15 -1.74
C GLU A 511 -10.12 -10.47 -2.23
N LYS A 512 -10.89 -9.87 -1.31
CA LYS A 512 -12.08 -9.07 -1.62
C LYS A 512 -11.78 -7.90 -2.56
N LYS A 513 -10.61 -7.25 -2.40
CA LYS A 513 -10.15 -6.21 -3.33
C LYS A 513 -9.97 -6.75 -4.74
N PHE A 514 -9.24 -7.85 -4.91
CA PHE A 514 -8.96 -8.38 -6.24
C PHE A 514 -10.23 -8.91 -6.91
N LYS A 515 -11.13 -9.54 -6.15
CA LYS A 515 -12.47 -9.90 -6.64
C LYS A 515 -13.23 -8.68 -7.16
N TRP A 516 -13.36 -7.63 -6.34
CA TRP A 516 -13.95 -6.36 -6.78
C TRP A 516 -13.26 -5.78 -8.02
N TYR A 517 -11.93 -5.86 -8.11
CA TYR A 517 -11.17 -5.37 -9.27
C TYR A 517 -11.51 -6.15 -10.55
N HIS A 518 -11.66 -7.47 -10.46
CA HIS A 518 -12.06 -8.30 -11.58
C HIS A 518 -13.46 -7.91 -12.08
N ASP A 519 -14.42 -7.82 -11.16
CA ASP A 519 -15.84 -7.64 -11.47
C ASP A 519 -16.16 -6.22 -11.97
N GLU A 520 -15.47 -5.20 -11.42
CA GLU A 520 -15.81 -3.80 -11.65
C GLU A 520 -14.83 -3.07 -12.58
N VAL A 521 -13.62 -3.61 -12.79
CA VAL A 521 -12.58 -2.97 -13.60
C VAL A 521 -12.15 -3.86 -14.76
N LEU A 522 -11.66 -5.08 -14.50
CA LEU A 522 -11.06 -5.91 -15.55
C LEU A 522 -12.09 -6.41 -16.57
N ILE A 523 -13.14 -7.12 -16.12
CA ILE A 523 -14.14 -7.71 -17.01
C ILE A 523 -14.92 -6.60 -17.76
N PRO A 524 -15.45 -5.55 -17.08
CA PRO A 524 -16.10 -4.44 -17.78
C PRO A 524 -15.15 -3.71 -18.74
N GLY A 525 -13.88 -3.54 -18.35
CA GLY A 525 -12.86 -2.93 -19.20
C GLY A 525 -12.61 -3.71 -20.49
N ILE A 526 -12.49 -5.03 -20.40
CA ILE A 526 -12.36 -5.91 -21.58
C ILE A 526 -13.60 -5.82 -22.48
N LYS A 527 -14.80 -5.84 -21.90
CA LYS A 527 -16.06 -5.67 -22.65
C LYS A 527 -16.11 -4.31 -23.36
N ALA A 528 -15.70 -3.23 -22.69
CA ALA A 528 -15.63 -1.90 -23.28
C ALA A 528 -14.63 -1.84 -24.44
N GLN A 529 -13.46 -2.50 -24.31
CA GLN A 529 -12.49 -2.58 -25.41
C GLN A 529 -12.99 -3.40 -26.60
N ARG A 530 -13.71 -4.50 -26.37
CA ARG A 530 -14.38 -5.26 -27.45
C ARG A 530 -15.39 -4.39 -28.20
N LYS A 531 -16.20 -3.63 -27.46
CA LYS A 531 -17.14 -2.68 -28.07
C LYS A 531 -16.44 -1.59 -28.87
N HIS A 532 -15.35 -1.03 -28.34
CA HIS A 532 -14.60 0.04 -28.99
C HIS A 532 -13.84 -0.42 -30.25
N PHE A 533 -13.08 -1.52 -30.16
CA PHE A 533 -12.17 -1.98 -31.22
C PHE A 533 -12.79 -2.97 -32.20
N ALA A 534 -13.89 -3.64 -31.83
CA ALA A 534 -14.56 -4.64 -32.67
C ALA A 534 -16.06 -4.38 -32.85
N GLY A 535 -16.64 -3.34 -32.24
CA GLY A 535 -18.08 -3.10 -32.29
C GLY A 535 -18.93 -4.16 -31.57
N PHE A 536 -18.29 -5.09 -30.86
CA PHE A 536 -18.96 -6.21 -30.21
C PHE A 536 -19.51 -5.80 -28.85
N ASP A 537 -20.85 -5.74 -28.74
CA ASP A 537 -21.51 -5.44 -27.48
C ASP A 537 -21.80 -6.71 -26.69
N SER A 538 -21.00 -6.97 -25.65
CA SER A 538 -21.17 -8.14 -24.79
C SER A 538 -22.46 -8.12 -23.95
N THR A 539 -23.25 -7.04 -23.98
CA THR A 539 -24.57 -6.97 -23.34
C THR A 539 -25.70 -7.49 -24.23
N SER A 540 -25.43 -7.75 -25.51
CA SER A 540 -26.41 -8.30 -26.47
C SER A 540 -26.84 -9.74 -26.17
N GLY A 541 -26.09 -10.45 -25.32
CA GLY A 541 -26.29 -11.88 -25.03
C GLY A 541 -25.66 -12.82 -26.06
N GLU A 542 -25.05 -12.29 -27.13
CA GLU A 542 -24.33 -13.11 -28.11
C GLU A 542 -23.04 -13.71 -27.49
N PRO A 543 -22.71 -14.97 -27.80
CA PRO A 543 -21.46 -15.57 -27.33
C PRO A 543 -20.26 -14.83 -27.94
N VAL A 544 -19.25 -14.56 -27.12
CA VAL A 544 -18.03 -13.87 -27.57
C VAL A 544 -17.37 -14.69 -28.70
N PRO A 545 -17.08 -14.12 -29.87
CA PRO A 545 -16.33 -14.80 -30.94
C PRO A 545 -14.91 -15.20 -30.53
N ASP A 546 -14.35 -16.29 -31.11
CA ASP A 546 -13.00 -16.78 -30.77
C ASP A 546 -11.90 -15.75 -31.06
N ASN A 547 -12.05 -14.97 -32.13
CA ASN A 547 -11.10 -13.91 -32.50
C ASN A 547 -11.12 -12.70 -31.53
N LEU A 548 -12.05 -12.65 -30.58
CA LEU A 548 -12.13 -11.65 -29.51
C LEU A 548 -11.73 -12.21 -28.13
N THR A 549 -11.16 -13.41 -28.08
CA THR A 549 -10.59 -14.00 -26.86
C THR A 549 -9.54 -13.07 -26.28
N ALA A 550 -9.63 -12.81 -24.98
CA ALA A 550 -8.70 -11.98 -24.25
C ALA A 550 -7.74 -12.84 -23.42
N VAL A 551 -6.49 -12.40 -23.30
CA VAL A 551 -5.48 -13.03 -22.43
C VAL A 551 -5.06 -12.02 -21.37
N SER A 552 -5.17 -12.37 -20.10
CA SER A 552 -4.84 -11.49 -18.97
C SER A 552 -3.74 -12.09 -18.12
N TRP A 553 -2.65 -11.35 -17.92
CA TRP A 553 -1.49 -11.74 -17.11
C TRP A 553 -1.51 -11.11 -15.71
N CYS A 554 -1.13 -11.90 -14.70
CA CYS A 554 -0.83 -11.43 -13.33
C CYS A 554 0.59 -11.82 -12.89
N ASP A 555 1.15 -11.08 -11.92
CA ASP A 555 2.47 -11.33 -11.35
C ASP A 555 2.50 -12.58 -10.44
N GLY A 556 1.32 -13.05 -10.04
CA GLY A 556 1.15 -14.25 -9.26
C GLY A 556 1.07 -14.06 -7.76
N ASP A 557 0.74 -12.85 -7.28
CA ASP A 557 0.35 -12.57 -5.90
C ASP A 557 -0.73 -13.56 -5.40
N LEU A 558 -0.62 -13.98 -4.14
CA LEU A 558 -1.49 -15.00 -3.55
C LEU A 558 -2.97 -14.58 -3.58
N SER A 559 -3.29 -13.34 -3.19
CA SER A 559 -4.66 -12.86 -3.14
C SER A 559 -5.22 -12.62 -4.54
N GLN A 560 -4.39 -12.20 -5.49
CA GLN A 560 -4.80 -12.05 -6.88
C GLN A 560 -5.04 -13.40 -7.57
N VAL A 561 -4.13 -14.37 -7.38
CA VAL A 561 -4.31 -15.74 -7.91
C VAL A 561 -5.59 -16.34 -7.35
N LYS A 562 -5.83 -16.22 -6.05
CA LYS A 562 -7.06 -16.71 -5.41
C LYS A 562 -8.32 -16.10 -6.03
N ALA A 563 -8.36 -14.77 -6.21
CA ALA A 563 -9.51 -14.12 -6.82
C ALA A 563 -9.76 -14.59 -8.27
N ILE A 564 -8.69 -14.83 -9.05
CA ILE A 564 -8.79 -15.39 -10.42
C ILE A 564 -9.31 -16.83 -10.37
N THR A 565 -8.78 -17.68 -9.48
CA THR A 565 -9.16 -19.08 -9.40
C THR A 565 -10.59 -19.27 -8.91
N ASP A 566 -11.05 -18.42 -7.99
CA ASP A 566 -12.41 -18.41 -7.45
C ASP A 566 -13.42 -17.91 -8.51
N SER A 567 -12.97 -17.11 -9.49
CA SER A 567 -13.79 -16.55 -10.58
C SER A 567 -13.47 -17.17 -11.95
N ALA A 568 -12.83 -18.35 -11.98
CA ALA A 568 -12.32 -18.96 -13.22
C ALA A 568 -13.44 -19.27 -14.23
N ASP A 569 -14.61 -19.68 -13.75
CA ASP A 569 -15.77 -19.98 -14.58
C ASP A 569 -16.33 -18.70 -15.23
N GLU A 570 -16.39 -17.60 -14.49
CA GLU A 570 -16.84 -16.31 -15.03
C GLU A 570 -15.85 -15.78 -16.08
N LEU A 571 -14.54 -15.87 -15.83
CA LEU A 571 -13.53 -15.48 -16.81
C LEU A 571 -13.65 -16.33 -18.09
N THR A 572 -13.85 -17.63 -17.94
CA THR A 572 -14.05 -18.56 -19.07
C THR A 572 -15.33 -18.22 -19.84
N ALA A 573 -16.44 -17.94 -19.15
CA ALA A 573 -17.70 -17.52 -19.77
C ALA A 573 -17.55 -16.22 -20.58
N ASN A 574 -16.63 -15.34 -20.18
CA ASN A 574 -16.30 -14.11 -20.89
C ASN A 574 -15.18 -14.26 -21.95
N LYS A 575 -14.74 -15.50 -22.25
CA LYS A 575 -13.56 -15.80 -23.10
C LYS A 575 -12.32 -15.02 -22.70
N ILE A 576 -11.99 -15.08 -21.42
CA ILE A 576 -10.78 -14.50 -20.84
C ILE A 576 -9.90 -15.64 -20.33
N ILE A 577 -8.74 -15.80 -20.95
CA ILE A 577 -7.70 -16.73 -20.52
C ILE A 577 -6.84 -15.99 -19.49
N ALA A 578 -6.80 -16.48 -18.25
CA ALA A 578 -5.99 -15.86 -17.20
C ALA A 578 -4.68 -16.64 -17.01
N ASN A 579 -3.57 -15.96 -17.25
CA ASN A 579 -2.24 -16.49 -17.08
C ASN A 579 -1.56 -15.85 -15.86
N LYS A 580 -0.76 -16.66 -15.18
CA LYS A 580 0.11 -16.23 -14.08
C LYS A 580 1.56 -16.36 -14.54
N GLN A 581 2.36 -15.35 -14.22
CA GLN A 581 3.82 -15.43 -14.33
C GLN A 581 4.44 -16.08 -13.09
N HIS A 582 5.69 -16.50 -13.26
CA HIS A 582 6.50 -16.90 -12.13
C HIS A 582 6.77 -15.66 -11.24
N ALA A 583 6.21 -15.64 -10.04
CA ALA A 583 6.28 -14.49 -9.12
C ALA A 583 7.71 -14.02 -8.80
N ALA A 584 8.69 -14.93 -8.76
CA ALA A 584 10.09 -14.58 -8.53
C ALA A 584 10.78 -13.97 -9.76
N ARG A 585 10.15 -13.95 -10.94
CA ARG A 585 10.67 -13.45 -12.22
C ARG A 585 9.87 -12.28 -12.79
N SER A 586 8.92 -11.72 -12.03
CA SER A 586 8.05 -10.64 -12.53
C SER A 586 8.85 -9.52 -13.20
N ALA A 587 9.97 -9.09 -12.59
CA ALA A 587 10.79 -8.01 -13.10
C ALA A 587 11.55 -8.27 -14.43
N VAL A 588 11.50 -9.47 -14.99
CA VAL A 588 12.07 -9.79 -16.31
C VAL A 588 11.03 -10.26 -17.32
N GLU A 589 9.79 -10.54 -16.90
CA GLU A 589 8.75 -11.14 -17.77
C GLU A 589 7.38 -10.44 -17.68
N GLN A 590 7.07 -9.77 -16.57
CA GLN A 590 5.78 -9.13 -16.28
C GLN A 590 5.72 -7.77 -17.02
N PRO A 591 4.80 -7.58 -17.98
CA PRO A 591 4.78 -6.39 -18.82
C PRO A 591 4.57 -5.06 -18.06
N ALA A 592 3.79 -5.02 -16.99
CA ALA A 592 3.61 -3.83 -16.16
C ALA A 592 4.88 -3.42 -15.38
N ASP A 593 5.66 -4.37 -14.87
CA ASP A 593 6.97 -4.18 -14.22
C ASP A 593 8.03 -3.70 -15.22
N LEU A 594 8.03 -4.28 -16.43
CA LEU A 594 8.91 -3.89 -17.52
C LEU A 594 8.50 -2.57 -18.18
N ALA A 595 7.23 -2.18 -18.05
CA ALA A 595 6.75 -0.90 -18.53
C ALA A 595 7.43 0.24 -17.75
N ASN A 596 7.66 1.36 -18.45
CA ASN A 596 8.32 2.50 -17.82
C ASN A 596 7.37 3.32 -16.92
N VAL A 597 6.10 2.90 -16.79
CA VAL A 597 5.05 3.63 -16.07
C VAL A 597 5.39 3.77 -14.58
N PHE A 598 5.68 2.67 -13.88
CA PHE A 598 5.97 2.70 -12.44
C PHE A 598 7.22 3.53 -12.11
N ASN A 599 8.25 3.41 -12.95
CA ASN A 599 9.48 4.21 -12.81
C ASN A 599 9.20 5.72 -12.97
N VAL A 600 8.36 6.10 -13.92
CA VAL A 600 7.98 7.50 -14.14
C VAL A 600 7.13 8.03 -12.99
N ILE A 601 6.18 7.24 -12.47
CA ILE A 601 5.38 7.61 -11.28
C ILE A 601 6.29 7.87 -10.08
N LYS A 602 7.16 6.91 -9.72
CA LYS A 602 8.09 7.02 -8.58
C LYS A 602 9.06 8.19 -8.72
N LYS A 603 9.48 8.50 -9.94
CA LYS A 603 10.36 9.65 -10.23
C LYS A 603 9.62 10.98 -10.12
N ASN A 604 8.36 11.02 -10.55
CA ASN A 604 7.60 12.25 -10.60
C ASN A 604 6.95 12.59 -9.26
N GLN A 605 6.36 11.63 -8.54
CA GLN A 605 5.62 11.84 -7.29
C GLN A 605 6.31 12.84 -6.33
N PRO A 606 7.63 12.77 -6.08
CA PRO A 606 8.26 13.66 -5.12
C PRO A 606 8.31 15.14 -5.51
N ASN A 607 8.00 15.46 -6.77
CA ASN A 607 8.12 16.80 -7.34
C ASN A 607 6.75 17.47 -7.59
N TYR A 608 5.63 16.80 -7.29
CA TYR A 608 4.29 17.36 -7.47
C TYR A 608 3.63 17.55 -6.12
N THR A 609 3.00 18.70 -5.93
CA THR A 609 2.17 18.99 -4.76
C THR A 609 1.18 20.09 -5.13
N VAL A 610 0.03 20.08 -4.47
CA VAL A 610 -0.94 21.17 -4.44
C VAL A 610 -1.05 21.75 -3.03
N LYS A 611 -0.10 21.47 -2.12
CA LYS A 611 -0.09 21.93 -0.73
C LYS A 611 -0.43 23.41 -0.61
N ASP A 612 0.33 24.26 -1.31
CA ASP A 612 0.20 25.73 -1.26
C ASP A 612 -0.86 26.27 -2.24
N THR A 613 -1.57 25.41 -2.97
CA THR A 613 -2.68 25.79 -3.87
C THR A 613 -3.98 25.80 -3.09
N SER A 614 -4.79 26.87 -3.21
CA SER A 614 -6.11 26.89 -2.58
C SER A 614 -7.05 25.86 -3.24
N PRO A 615 -7.99 25.24 -2.49
CA PRO A 615 -8.99 24.35 -3.07
C PRO A 615 -9.74 24.98 -4.25
N GLU A 616 -10.07 26.26 -4.17
CA GLU A 616 -10.79 27.01 -5.21
C GLU A 616 -10.03 27.06 -6.55
N SER A 617 -8.69 26.98 -6.50
CA SER A 617 -7.82 26.96 -7.69
C SER A 617 -7.46 25.56 -8.17
N CYS A 618 -7.92 24.50 -7.50
CA CYS A 618 -7.68 23.12 -7.91
C CYS A 618 -8.97 22.29 -7.74
N PRO A 619 -9.72 22.05 -8.83
CA PRO A 619 -11.01 21.33 -8.78
C PRO A 619 -10.94 19.98 -8.09
N MET A 620 -9.87 19.20 -8.32
CA MET A 620 -9.67 17.91 -7.66
C MET A 620 -9.40 18.06 -6.16
N LYS A 621 -8.58 19.05 -5.77
CA LYS A 621 -8.32 19.34 -4.35
C LYS A 621 -9.60 19.76 -3.64
N LYS A 622 -10.43 20.59 -4.28
CA LYS A 622 -11.75 20.98 -3.76
C LYS A 622 -12.67 19.77 -3.58
N LEU A 623 -12.88 18.99 -4.64
CA LEU A 623 -13.75 17.81 -4.64
C LEU A 623 -13.42 16.85 -3.48
N ILE A 624 -12.14 16.49 -3.35
CA ILE A 624 -11.70 15.54 -2.32
C ILE A 624 -11.74 16.19 -0.93
N SER A 625 -11.37 17.47 -0.80
CA SER A 625 -11.44 18.18 0.48
C SER A 625 -12.88 18.29 0.99
N ASP A 626 -13.83 18.59 0.11
CA ASP A 626 -15.24 18.74 0.44
C ASP A 626 -15.84 17.39 0.87
N ALA A 627 -15.53 16.31 0.14
CA ALA A 627 -15.94 14.94 0.50
C ALA A 627 -15.52 14.58 1.94
N PHE A 628 -14.34 15.01 2.36
CA PHE A 628 -13.77 14.75 3.67
C PHE A 628 -14.19 15.73 4.78
N LYS A 629 -14.74 16.90 4.45
CA LYS A 629 -15.16 17.93 5.42
C LYS A 629 -16.65 17.83 5.74
N SER A 630 -17.48 17.75 4.71
CA SER A 630 -18.94 17.83 4.82
C SER A 630 -19.67 16.87 3.88
N GLY A 631 -18.94 16.09 3.07
CA GLY A 631 -19.52 15.13 2.13
C GLY A 631 -19.50 13.68 2.62
N GLU A 632 -19.44 12.75 1.67
CA GLU A 632 -19.66 11.33 1.89
C GLU A 632 -18.56 10.64 2.70
N LEU A 633 -17.41 11.28 2.92
CA LEU A 633 -16.28 10.76 3.70
C LEU A 633 -16.11 11.50 5.05
N ALA A 634 -17.07 12.32 5.47
CA ALA A 634 -16.99 13.10 6.71
C ALA A 634 -16.93 12.24 7.99
N PHE A 635 -17.42 10.99 7.93
CA PHE A 635 -17.35 10.04 9.05
C PHE A 635 -15.93 9.50 9.30
N MET A 636 -15.02 9.61 8.33
CA MET A 636 -13.64 9.13 8.45
C MET A 636 -12.88 9.93 9.53
N ARG A 637 -12.24 9.23 10.47
CA ARG A 637 -11.47 9.82 11.58
C ARG A 637 -9.97 9.59 11.41
N MET A 638 -9.47 9.83 10.20
CA MET A 638 -8.02 9.75 9.92
C MET A 638 -7.27 10.90 10.59
N ALA A 639 -6.04 10.64 11.03
CA ALA A 639 -5.16 11.70 11.49
C ALA A 639 -4.94 12.77 10.39
N ASP A 640 -4.91 14.04 10.77
CA ASP A 640 -4.87 15.18 9.84
C ASP A 640 -3.72 15.09 8.82
N ASN A 641 -2.57 14.59 9.23
CA ASN A 641 -1.42 14.40 8.36
C ASN A 641 -1.66 13.34 7.28
N LYS A 642 -2.30 12.22 7.62
CA LYS A 642 -2.66 11.17 6.65
C LYS A 642 -3.70 11.71 5.66
N LYS A 643 -4.71 12.41 6.18
CA LYS A 643 -5.77 13.05 5.41
C LYS A 643 -5.22 14.07 4.40
N LYS A 644 -4.36 14.99 4.85
CA LYS A 644 -3.70 15.98 3.99
C LYS A 644 -2.81 15.32 2.94
N SER A 645 -2.03 14.30 3.31
CA SER A 645 -1.18 13.55 2.37
C SER A 645 -2.01 12.87 1.28
N LEU A 646 -3.15 12.27 1.64
CA LEU A 646 -4.05 11.63 0.68
C LEU A 646 -4.72 12.64 -0.26
N ILE A 647 -5.21 13.77 0.28
CA ILE A 647 -5.79 14.86 -0.52
C ILE A 647 -4.75 15.42 -1.51
N ASP A 648 -3.54 15.73 -1.04
CA ASP A 648 -2.47 16.27 -1.89
C ASP A 648 -2.12 15.29 -3.02
N PHE A 649 -1.91 14.02 -2.68
CA PHE A 649 -1.55 12.98 -3.64
C PHE A 649 -2.63 12.73 -4.69
N LEU A 650 -3.89 12.51 -4.28
CA LEU A 650 -4.99 12.25 -5.22
C LEU A 650 -5.24 13.45 -6.14
N SER A 651 -4.94 14.67 -5.69
CA SER A 651 -5.07 15.88 -6.49
C SER A 651 -4.04 15.96 -7.62
N VAL A 652 -2.80 15.46 -7.39
CA VAL A 652 -1.74 15.48 -8.40
C VAL A 652 -1.64 14.19 -9.21
N LEU A 653 -2.22 13.10 -8.73
CA LEU A 653 -2.15 11.77 -9.33
C LEU A 653 -2.59 11.75 -10.81
N PRO A 654 -3.68 12.41 -11.24
CA PRO A 654 -4.05 12.45 -12.67
C PRO A 654 -2.93 13.03 -13.55
N SER A 655 -2.27 14.11 -13.11
CA SER A 655 -1.17 14.74 -13.83
C SER A 655 0.08 13.84 -13.89
N ILE A 656 0.39 13.14 -12.77
CA ILE A 656 1.49 12.18 -12.72
C ILE A 656 1.21 11.00 -13.65
N ALA A 657 0.00 10.43 -13.59
CA ALA A 657 -0.45 9.32 -14.41
C ALA A 657 -0.42 9.67 -15.90
N THR A 658 -0.84 10.87 -16.28
CA THR A 658 -0.77 11.37 -17.67
C THR A 658 0.65 11.34 -18.23
N LYS A 659 1.66 11.68 -17.41
CA LYS A 659 3.06 11.65 -17.83
C LYS A 659 3.65 10.24 -17.86
N ALA A 660 3.08 9.34 -17.07
CA ALA A 660 3.56 7.97 -16.95
C ALA A 660 2.93 7.03 -18.00
N CYS A 661 1.60 7.03 -18.09
CA CYS A 661 0.77 6.17 -18.93
C CYS A 661 0.71 6.67 -20.38
N THR A 662 1.85 6.72 -21.06
CA THR A 662 1.91 6.97 -22.50
C THR A 662 1.92 5.65 -23.27
N LEU A 663 1.44 5.66 -24.51
CA LEU A 663 1.42 4.49 -25.39
C LEU A 663 2.79 3.80 -25.46
N ASP A 664 3.86 4.57 -25.69
CA ASP A 664 5.23 4.04 -25.75
C ASP A 664 5.72 3.44 -24.43
N ASN A 665 5.39 4.06 -23.30
CA ASN A 665 5.83 3.55 -21.99
C ASN A 665 5.15 2.23 -21.65
N ILE A 666 3.89 2.07 -22.04
CA ILE A 666 3.10 0.85 -21.82
C ILE A 666 3.55 -0.25 -22.78
N GLN A 667 3.56 0.02 -24.08
CA GLN A 667 3.94 -0.97 -25.10
C GLN A 667 5.34 -1.53 -24.89
N ARG A 668 6.28 -0.71 -24.38
CA ARG A 668 7.64 -1.16 -24.04
C ARG A 668 7.63 -2.40 -23.15
N GLY A 669 6.74 -2.48 -22.18
CA GLY A 669 6.66 -3.63 -21.28
C GLY A 669 6.39 -4.95 -22.01
N PHE A 670 5.42 -4.94 -22.93
CA PHE A 670 5.07 -6.12 -23.72
C PHE A 670 6.11 -6.45 -24.79
N ILE A 671 6.79 -5.43 -25.34
CA ILE A 671 7.90 -5.62 -26.28
C ILE A 671 9.07 -6.26 -25.56
N GLU A 672 9.51 -5.74 -24.42
CA GLU A 672 10.65 -6.28 -23.66
C GLU A 672 10.39 -7.72 -23.18
N ALA A 673 9.14 -8.03 -22.79
CA ALA A 673 8.72 -9.39 -22.46
C ALA A 673 8.70 -10.36 -23.67
N GLY A 674 8.78 -9.84 -24.90
CA GLY A 674 8.67 -10.64 -26.13
C GLY A 674 7.25 -11.12 -26.45
N ILE A 675 6.22 -10.58 -25.79
CA ILE A 675 4.81 -10.92 -26.04
C ILE A 675 4.33 -10.32 -27.37
N ILE A 676 4.86 -9.15 -27.74
CA ILE A 676 4.65 -8.53 -29.05
C ILE A 676 5.99 -8.06 -29.63
N ASP A 677 6.05 -7.96 -30.95
CA ASP A 677 7.24 -7.53 -31.67
C ASP A 677 7.40 -5.99 -31.68
N LYS A 678 8.60 -5.52 -32.03
CA LYS A 678 8.90 -4.09 -32.03
C LYS A 678 8.35 -3.33 -33.24
N GLU A 679 8.15 -3.98 -34.38
CA GLU A 679 7.82 -3.30 -35.65
C GLU A 679 6.30 -3.20 -35.85
N ARG A 680 5.59 -4.31 -35.75
CA ARG A 680 4.14 -4.46 -35.94
C ARG A 680 3.35 -4.45 -34.65
N LYS A 681 3.99 -4.63 -33.49
CA LYS A 681 3.36 -4.65 -32.16
C LYS A 681 2.31 -5.76 -32.00
N ARG A 682 2.49 -6.89 -32.68
CA ARG A 682 1.48 -7.97 -32.79
C ARG A 682 2.02 -9.36 -32.51
N TYR A 683 3.24 -9.67 -32.90
CA TYR A 683 3.71 -11.07 -32.96
C TYR A 683 4.55 -11.45 -31.74
N PRO A 684 4.30 -12.62 -31.10
CA PRO A 684 5.15 -13.11 -30.02
C PRO A 684 6.53 -13.54 -30.54
N MET A 685 7.58 -13.14 -29.83
CA MET A 685 8.98 -13.25 -30.26
C MET A 685 9.69 -14.40 -29.54
N PHE A 686 9.81 -15.56 -30.19
CA PHE A 686 10.41 -16.79 -29.63
C PHE A 686 11.76 -16.54 -28.93
N LYS A 687 12.72 -15.93 -29.65
CA LYS A 687 14.08 -15.68 -29.13
C LYS A 687 14.08 -14.68 -27.97
N GLN A 688 13.19 -13.69 -28.01
CA GLN A 688 13.13 -12.64 -26.99
C GLN A 688 12.53 -13.17 -25.69
N ILE A 689 11.51 -14.03 -25.76
CA ILE A 689 10.95 -14.70 -24.58
C ILE A 689 12.03 -15.59 -23.92
N LEU A 690 12.81 -16.33 -24.70
CA LEU A 690 13.95 -17.09 -24.15
C LEU A 690 15.05 -16.19 -23.55
N ALA A 691 15.27 -15.01 -24.13
CA ALA A 691 16.23 -14.03 -23.64
C ALA A 691 15.84 -13.37 -22.30
N THR A 692 14.64 -13.65 -21.77
CA THR A 692 14.26 -13.30 -20.38
C THR A 692 15.07 -14.10 -19.35
N CYS A 693 15.70 -15.20 -19.77
CA CYS A 693 16.74 -15.89 -19.01
C CYS A 693 17.99 -15.01 -18.97
N ARG A 694 18.39 -14.55 -17.78
CA ARG A 694 19.52 -13.61 -17.63
C ARG A 694 20.89 -14.24 -17.95
N ARG A 695 21.02 -15.55 -17.83
CA ARG A 695 22.24 -16.24 -18.26
C ARG A 695 22.22 -16.47 -19.77
N HIS A 696 23.40 -16.57 -20.36
CA HIS A 696 23.51 -16.97 -21.75
C HIS A 696 23.02 -18.41 -21.93
N VAL A 697 22.09 -18.60 -22.87
CA VAL A 697 21.63 -19.92 -23.32
C VAL A 697 22.64 -20.43 -24.34
N THR A 698 23.15 -21.64 -24.12
CA THR A 698 24.12 -22.26 -25.04
C THR A 698 23.44 -22.75 -26.32
N VAL A 699 24.22 -22.90 -27.41
CA VAL A 699 23.69 -23.42 -28.68
C VAL A 699 23.03 -24.81 -28.53
N PRO A 700 23.62 -25.77 -27.78
CA PRO A 700 22.96 -27.06 -27.53
C PRO A 700 21.63 -26.93 -26.78
N GLU A 701 21.55 -26.08 -25.75
CA GLU A 701 20.31 -25.83 -25.02
C GLU A 701 19.23 -25.20 -25.91
N TYR A 702 19.60 -24.21 -26.72
CA TYR A 702 18.70 -23.59 -27.68
C TYR A 702 18.16 -24.61 -28.69
N ASN A 703 19.05 -25.41 -29.29
CA ASN A 703 18.66 -26.45 -30.25
C ASN A 703 17.78 -27.52 -29.59
N CYS A 704 18.02 -27.86 -28.33
CA CYS A 704 17.17 -28.78 -27.58
C CYS A 704 15.72 -28.26 -27.48
N ILE A 705 15.55 -26.98 -27.15
CA ILE A 705 14.23 -26.34 -27.06
C ILE A 705 13.56 -26.31 -28.43
N VAL A 706 14.26 -25.91 -29.49
CA VAL A 706 13.71 -25.86 -30.85
C VAL A 706 13.27 -27.24 -31.34
N ASN A 707 14.09 -28.28 -31.10
CA ASN A 707 13.83 -29.64 -31.56
C ASN A 707 12.72 -30.36 -30.78
N ASN A 708 12.39 -29.91 -29.57
CA ASN A 708 11.35 -30.51 -28.71
C ASN A 708 10.19 -29.53 -28.44
N PHE A 709 10.06 -28.50 -29.28
CA PHE A 709 9.05 -27.46 -29.08
C PHE A 709 7.61 -28.02 -29.13
N ASP A 710 7.37 -29.00 -29.98
CA ASP A 710 6.12 -29.77 -30.06
C ASP A 710 5.72 -30.37 -28.71
N LYS A 711 6.67 -31.02 -28.02
CA LYS A 711 6.42 -31.62 -26.70
C LYS A 711 6.11 -30.57 -25.64
N VAL A 712 6.83 -29.44 -25.66
CA VAL A 712 6.58 -28.32 -24.74
C VAL A 712 5.18 -27.74 -24.96
N ILE A 713 4.78 -27.52 -26.21
CA ILE A 713 3.46 -26.97 -26.53
C ILE A 713 2.33 -27.94 -26.21
N ASN A 714 2.48 -29.23 -26.53
CA ASN A 714 1.47 -30.24 -26.19
C ASN A 714 1.26 -30.30 -24.68
N GLU A 715 2.33 -30.32 -23.88
CA GLU A 715 2.23 -30.29 -22.42
C GLU A 715 1.52 -29.01 -21.91
N ALA A 716 1.82 -27.84 -22.48
CA ALA A 716 1.14 -26.60 -22.13
C ALA A 716 -0.35 -26.64 -22.49
N CYS A 717 -0.73 -27.25 -23.61
CA CYS A 717 -2.12 -27.39 -24.05
C CYS A 717 -2.90 -28.44 -23.24
N ASP A 718 -2.24 -29.51 -22.82
CA ASP A 718 -2.88 -30.61 -22.10
C ASP A 718 -3.02 -30.30 -20.60
N ASN A 719 -2.00 -29.64 -20.02
CA ASN A 719 -1.93 -29.44 -18.58
C ASN A 719 -2.11 -27.97 -18.17
N GLY A 720 -1.93 -26.99 -19.06
CA GLY A 720 -1.94 -25.57 -18.71
C GLY A 720 -0.70 -25.11 -17.93
N ILE A 721 0.34 -25.95 -17.86
CA ILE A 721 1.64 -25.72 -17.22
C ILE A 721 2.66 -26.66 -17.86
N ILE A 722 3.94 -26.28 -17.89
CA ILE A 722 5.03 -27.21 -18.21
C ILE A 722 5.51 -27.87 -16.93
N THR A 723 5.43 -29.19 -16.87
CA THR A 723 5.79 -30.01 -15.70
C THR A 723 7.31 -30.13 -15.54
N GLU A 724 7.79 -30.27 -14.29
CA GLU A 724 9.21 -30.52 -14.03
C GLU A 724 9.66 -31.86 -14.61
N GLU A 725 8.76 -32.85 -14.63
CA GLU A 725 8.97 -34.15 -15.24
C GLU A 725 9.24 -34.05 -16.75
N LEU A 726 8.60 -33.12 -17.47
CA LEU A 726 8.94 -32.89 -18.87
C LEU A 726 10.33 -32.24 -19.00
N PHE A 727 10.66 -31.26 -18.16
CA PHE A 727 11.99 -30.64 -18.19
C PHE A 727 13.11 -31.66 -17.97
N ASP A 728 12.92 -32.56 -17.00
CA ASP A 728 13.87 -33.64 -16.71
C ASP A 728 13.98 -34.62 -17.90
N ARG A 729 12.86 -35.04 -18.49
CA ARG A 729 12.85 -35.92 -19.68
C ARG A 729 13.55 -35.30 -20.89
N LEU A 730 13.44 -33.99 -21.08
CA LEU A 730 14.10 -33.26 -22.18
C LEU A 730 15.56 -32.90 -21.89
N GLY A 731 16.04 -33.13 -20.66
CA GLY A 731 17.39 -32.76 -20.25
C GLY A 731 17.61 -31.25 -20.17
N ILE A 732 16.55 -30.46 -19.93
CA ILE A 732 16.67 -29.01 -19.74
C ILE A 732 17.27 -28.76 -18.35
N VAL A 733 18.36 -27.99 -18.30
CA VAL A 733 19.14 -27.82 -17.06
C VAL A 733 18.29 -27.31 -15.89
N GLN A 734 18.59 -27.81 -14.69
CA GLN A 734 17.93 -27.38 -13.45
C GLN A 734 18.33 -25.95 -13.05
N ASP A 735 17.51 -25.34 -12.20
CA ASP A 735 17.78 -24.01 -11.67
C ASP A 735 18.98 -24.07 -10.72
N CYS A 736 19.86 -23.07 -10.80
CA CYS A 736 20.97 -22.92 -9.86
C CYS A 736 20.81 -21.62 -9.08
N ASP A 737 21.16 -21.66 -7.81
CA ASP A 737 21.24 -20.47 -6.99
C ASP A 737 22.53 -19.66 -7.22
N SER A 738 22.67 -18.52 -6.55
CA SER A 738 23.85 -17.66 -6.69
C SER A 738 25.18 -18.30 -6.27
N PHE A 739 25.14 -19.47 -5.61
CA PHE A 739 26.30 -20.26 -5.20
C PHE A 739 26.53 -21.48 -6.10
N GLY A 740 25.69 -21.68 -7.12
CA GLY A 740 25.76 -22.82 -8.04
C GLY A 740 25.09 -24.09 -7.51
N ASN A 741 24.32 -24.02 -6.42
CA ASN A 741 23.57 -25.16 -5.92
C ASN A 741 22.27 -25.34 -6.71
N THR A 742 21.91 -26.58 -7.00
CA THR A 742 20.62 -26.91 -7.61
C THR A 742 19.45 -26.48 -6.72
N VAL A 743 18.45 -25.83 -7.32
CA VAL A 743 17.18 -25.43 -6.69
C VAL A 743 16.04 -26.23 -7.31
N LEU A 744 15.39 -27.05 -6.50
CA LEU A 744 14.19 -27.79 -6.91
C LEU A 744 12.93 -26.90 -6.80
N ARG A 745 11.95 -27.18 -7.65
CA ARG A 745 10.67 -26.46 -7.73
C ARG A 745 9.50 -27.45 -7.69
N ASP A 746 9.24 -27.94 -6.49
CA ASP A 746 8.30 -29.00 -6.12
C ASP A 746 6.96 -28.43 -5.57
N ALA A 747 6.59 -27.23 -6.00
CA ALA A 747 5.37 -26.57 -5.54
C ALA A 747 4.11 -27.25 -6.12
N GLU A 748 3.27 -27.81 -5.24
CA GLU A 748 1.96 -28.37 -5.60
C GLU A 748 0.89 -27.27 -5.80
N ILE A 749 -0.34 -27.68 -6.12
CA ILE A 749 -1.50 -26.77 -6.25
C ILE A 749 -1.77 -25.95 -4.98
N SER A 750 -1.37 -26.46 -3.81
CA SER A 750 -1.43 -25.74 -2.53
C SER A 750 -0.47 -24.56 -2.44
N GLN A 751 0.57 -24.54 -3.28
CA GLN A 751 1.57 -23.49 -3.39
C GLN A 751 1.60 -22.93 -4.83
N GLU A 752 0.42 -22.82 -5.45
CA GLU A 752 0.26 -22.39 -6.84
C GLU A 752 0.98 -21.08 -7.14
N SER A 753 1.01 -20.12 -6.20
CA SER A 753 1.74 -18.86 -6.35
C SER A 753 3.26 -19.02 -6.55
N ARG A 754 3.84 -20.15 -6.11
CA ARG A 754 5.27 -20.48 -6.22
C ARG A 754 5.60 -21.32 -7.45
N GLN A 755 4.58 -21.84 -8.14
CA GLN A 755 4.78 -22.54 -9.41
C GLN A 755 5.32 -21.60 -10.48
N ARG A 756 5.87 -22.20 -11.54
CA ARG A 756 6.28 -21.46 -12.75
C ARG A 756 5.05 -20.88 -13.46
N THR A 757 5.32 -20.24 -14.60
CA THR A 757 4.29 -19.69 -15.47
C THR A 757 3.23 -20.74 -15.83
N LYS A 758 1.95 -20.39 -15.70
CA LYS A 758 0.81 -21.29 -15.94
C LYS A 758 -0.46 -20.55 -16.37
N CYS A 759 -1.39 -21.28 -16.98
CA CYS A 759 -2.74 -20.82 -17.29
C CYS A 759 -3.71 -21.24 -16.17
N LEU A 760 -4.21 -20.26 -15.41
CA LEU A 760 -5.09 -20.48 -14.25
C LEU A 760 -6.48 -20.95 -14.67
N THR A 761 -6.99 -20.47 -15.81
CA THR A 761 -8.31 -20.85 -16.37
C THR A 761 -8.25 -22.16 -17.19
N HIS A 762 -7.11 -22.85 -17.22
CA HIS A 762 -7.01 -24.12 -17.94
C HIS A 762 -7.86 -25.21 -17.28
N LYS A 763 -8.57 -26.02 -18.07
CA LYS A 763 -9.52 -27.04 -17.56
C LYS A 763 -8.87 -28.01 -16.57
N GLN A 764 -7.67 -28.49 -16.88
CA GLN A 764 -6.93 -29.39 -15.99
C GLN A 764 -6.55 -28.71 -14.67
N GLN A 765 -6.20 -27.43 -14.70
CA GLN A 765 -5.84 -26.67 -13.49
C GLN A 765 -7.07 -26.39 -12.62
N VAL A 766 -8.23 -26.13 -13.24
CA VAL A 766 -9.52 -26.04 -12.54
C VAL A 766 -9.87 -27.37 -11.86
N PHE A 767 -9.74 -28.48 -12.59
CA PHE A 767 -10.02 -29.82 -12.07
C PHE A 767 -9.14 -30.18 -10.86
N LEU A 768 -7.83 -29.98 -10.94
CA LEU A 768 -6.90 -30.25 -9.83
C LEU A 768 -7.22 -29.41 -8.58
N ARG A 769 -7.72 -28.18 -8.75
CA ARG A 769 -8.18 -27.34 -7.65
C ARG A 769 -9.45 -27.92 -7.00
N GLN A 770 -10.42 -28.34 -7.81
CA GLN A 770 -11.66 -28.97 -7.31
C GLN A 770 -11.36 -30.27 -6.54
N GLU A 771 -10.51 -31.14 -7.08
CA GLU A 771 -10.07 -32.36 -6.41
C GLU A 771 -9.41 -32.05 -5.05
N ARG A 772 -8.56 -31.02 -5.00
CA ARG A 772 -7.93 -30.60 -3.74
C ARG A 772 -8.94 -30.09 -2.71
N LEU A 773 -9.95 -29.32 -3.12
CA LEU A 773 -11.01 -28.84 -2.22
C LEU A 773 -11.78 -30.00 -1.61
N VAL A 774 -12.07 -31.04 -2.40
CA VAL A 774 -12.69 -32.28 -1.90
C VAL A 774 -11.81 -32.95 -0.84
N LEU A 775 -10.49 -33.07 -1.09
CA LEU A 775 -9.56 -33.66 -0.11
C LEU A 775 -9.46 -32.85 1.19
N ILE A 776 -9.49 -31.51 1.10
CA ILE A 776 -9.48 -30.63 2.28
C ILE A 776 -10.75 -30.87 3.09
N ARG A 777 -11.93 -30.87 2.45
CA ARG A 777 -13.21 -31.12 3.10
C ARG A 777 -13.27 -32.49 3.75
N LEU A 778 -12.76 -33.55 3.09
CA LEU A 778 -12.66 -34.88 3.69
C LEU A 778 -11.78 -34.90 4.94
N LYS A 779 -10.69 -34.14 4.95
CA LYS A 779 -9.81 -34.01 6.13
C LYS A 779 -10.49 -33.24 7.27
N GLU A 780 -11.26 -32.22 6.95
CA GLU A 780 -12.06 -31.46 7.93
C GLU A 780 -13.16 -32.33 8.54
N ILE A 781 -13.90 -33.08 7.70
CA ILE A 781 -14.90 -34.06 8.16
C ILE A 781 -14.26 -35.05 9.13
N LYS A 782 -13.12 -35.65 8.74
CA LYS A 782 -12.40 -36.59 9.60
C LYS A 782 -11.95 -35.94 10.91
N GLY A 783 -11.45 -34.71 10.87
CA GLY A 783 -11.06 -33.96 12.07
C GLY A 783 -12.23 -33.68 13.02
N VAL A 784 -13.42 -33.39 12.47
CA VAL A 784 -14.64 -33.23 13.28
C VAL A 784 -15.14 -34.56 13.82
N GLU A 785 -15.09 -35.64 13.03
CA GLU A 785 -15.43 -36.99 13.52
C GLU A 785 -14.51 -37.44 14.66
N GLU A 786 -13.20 -37.21 14.54
CA GLU A 786 -12.22 -37.45 15.61
C GLU A 786 -12.55 -36.60 16.85
N ALA A 787 -12.86 -35.30 16.68
CA ALA A 787 -13.23 -34.43 17.79
C ALA A 787 -14.57 -34.81 18.45
N LYS A 788 -15.57 -35.27 17.67
CA LYS A 788 -16.85 -35.81 18.19
C LYS A 788 -16.63 -37.10 18.97
N ALA A 789 -15.76 -37.99 18.48
CA ALA A 789 -15.41 -39.22 19.18
C ALA A 789 -14.70 -38.92 20.52
N GLU A 790 -13.76 -37.96 20.53
CA GLU A 790 -13.12 -37.50 21.77
C GLU A 790 -14.12 -36.85 22.74
N TYR A 791 -15.07 -36.07 22.22
CA TYR A 791 -16.13 -35.45 23.01
C TYR A 791 -17.05 -36.50 23.65
N GLN A 792 -17.51 -37.48 22.87
CA GLN A 792 -18.32 -38.58 23.37
C GLN A 792 -17.56 -39.41 24.41
N GLN A 793 -16.28 -39.69 24.18
CA GLN A 793 -15.45 -40.41 25.15
C GLN A 793 -15.34 -39.68 26.50
N LYS A 794 -15.35 -38.34 26.50
CA LYS A 794 -15.38 -37.55 27.75
C LYS A 794 -16.72 -37.67 28.46
N LEU A 795 -17.83 -37.60 27.73
CA LEU A 795 -19.18 -37.80 28.27
C LEU A 795 -19.31 -39.19 28.90
N ASP A 796 -18.94 -40.24 28.17
CA ASP A 796 -19.03 -41.63 28.64
C ASP A 796 -18.21 -41.85 29.91
N LYS A 797 -17.02 -41.24 30.02
CA LYS A 797 -16.18 -41.31 31.22
C LYS A 797 -16.79 -40.61 32.43
N VAL A 798 -17.42 -39.45 32.24
CA VAL A 798 -18.08 -38.73 33.33
C VAL A 798 -19.33 -39.48 33.77
N GLN A 799 -20.09 -40.02 32.81
CA GLN A 799 -21.28 -40.82 33.08
C GLN A 799 -20.94 -42.10 33.84
N ASP A 800 -19.88 -42.83 33.49
CA ASP A 800 -19.42 -44.02 34.24
C ASP A 800 -19.13 -43.71 35.72
N VAL A 801 -18.49 -42.56 35.98
CA VAL A 801 -18.23 -42.11 37.35
C VAL A 801 -19.54 -41.83 38.09
N ILE A 802 -20.48 -41.14 37.46
CA ILE A 802 -21.81 -40.85 38.02
C ILE A 802 -22.58 -42.15 38.29
N ASP A 803 -22.67 -43.06 37.33
CA ASP A 803 -23.39 -44.32 37.46
C ASP A 803 -22.84 -45.20 38.60
N ARG A 804 -21.51 -45.21 38.76
CA ARG A 804 -20.83 -45.90 39.87
C ARG A 804 -21.09 -45.24 41.23
N LEU A 805 -21.11 -43.91 41.30
CA LEU A 805 -21.51 -43.17 42.51
C LEU A 805 -22.96 -43.46 42.89
N MET A 806 -23.86 -43.48 41.91
CA MET A 806 -25.29 -43.78 42.10
C MET A 806 -25.51 -45.22 42.56
N THR A 807 -24.72 -46.17 42.04
CA THR A 807 -24.73 -47.56 42.51
C THR A 807 -24.24 -47.68 43.95
N ALA A 808 -23.17 -46.96 44.31
CA ALA A 808 -22.67 -46.91 45.69
C ALA A 808 -23.73 -46.37 46.66
N LEU A 809 -24.44 -45.30 46.30
CA LEU A 809 -25.55 -44.74 47.08
C LEU A 809 -26.68 -45.75 47.35
N LYS A 810 -27.06 -46.56 46.35
CA LYS A 810 -28.06 -47.64 46.50
C LYS A 810 -27.56 -48.73 47.44
N SER A 811 -26.31 -49.15 47.29
CA SER A 811 -25.71 -50.21 48.12
C SER A 811 -25.60 -49.84 49.60
N GLU A 812 -25.38 -48.55 49.89
CA GLU A 812 -25.35 -48.00 51.25
C GLU A 812 -26.74 -47.61 51.79
N GLN A 813 -27.83 -47.89 51.05
CA GLN A 813 -29.21 -47.54 51.40
C GLN A 813 -29.45 -46.03 51.61
N LEU A 814 -28.64 -45.17 50.98
CA LEU A 814 -28.75 -43.70 51.06
C LEU A 814 -29.81 -43.14 50.08
N ILE A 815 -30.20 -43.96 49.10
CA ILE A 815 -31.32 -43.72 48.19
C ILE A 815 -32.13 -45.03 48.08
N VAL A 816 -33.45 -44.94 48.10
CA VAL A 816 -34.37 -46.10 48.09
C VAL A 816 -34.95 -46.32 46.69
N ASP A 817 -35.42 -45.24 46.05
CA ASP A 817 -35.90 -45.22 44.67
C ASP A 817 -35.40 -43.95 43.96
N MET A 818 -35.20 -44.04 42.64
CA MET A 818 -34.86 -42.92 41.77
C MET A 818 -36.16 -42.26 41.29
N ASP A 819 -36.30 -40.95 41.49
CA ASP A 819 -37.36 -40.14 40.88
C ASP A 819 -36.79 -39.55 39.58
N GLU A 820 -37.38 -39.90 38.44
CA GLU A 820 -36.94 -39.43 37.12
C GLU A 820 -37.06 -37.91 36.95
N ASN A 821 -37.77 -37.21 37.85
CA ASN A 821 -37.94 -35.75 37.80
C ASN A 821 -36.94 -34.97 38.67
N LEU A 822 -36.09 -35.66 39.46
CA LEU A 822 -35.07 -34.99 40.30
C LEU A 822 -33.74 -34.85 39.54
N PRO A 823 -33.07 -33.68 39.59
CA PRO A 823 -31.75 -33.50 38.99
C PRO A 823 -30.70 -34.46 39.59
N GLU A 824 -29.81 -35.00 38.75
CA GLU A 824 -28.77 -35.94 39.17
C GLU A 824 -27.88 -35.39 40.30
N GLU A 825 -27.63 -34.09 40.30
CA GLU A 825 -26.82 -33.38 41.29
C GLU A 825 -27.40 -33.47 42.72
N GLU A 826 -28.73 -33.54 42.86
CA GLU A 826 -29.38 -33.67 44.18
C GLU A 826 -29.13 -35.04 44.81
N TYR A 827 -28.92 -36.08 43.98
CA TYR A 827 -28.51 -37.39 44.45
C TYR A 827 -27.02 -37.41 44.79
N LEU A 828 -26.18 -36.82 43.94
CA LEU A 828 -24.73 -36.74 44.15
C LEU A 828 -24.35 -35.98 45.43
N LEU A 829 -25.16 -35.01 45.87
CA LEU A 829 -24.97 -34.34 47.17
C LEU A 829 -24.96 -35.30 48.37
N ARG A 830 -25.64 -36.45 48.26
CA ARG A 830 -25.73 -37.49 49.29
C ARG A 830 -24.51 -38.42 49.30
N CYS A 831 -23.64 -38.35 48.28
CA CYS A 831 -22.40 -39.13 48.27
C CYS A 831 -21.52 -38.73 49.46
N LYS A 832 -20.83 -39.72 50.03
CA LYS A 832 -19.83 -39.53 51.08
C LYS A 832 -18.45 -39.33 50.45
N LEU A 833 -17.52 -38.74 51.20
CA LEU A 833 -16.16 -38.47 50.73
C LEU A 833 -15.42 -39.77 50.36
N GLU A 834 -15.67 -40.84 51.10
CA GLU A 834 -15.06 -42.16 50.92
C GLU A 834 -15.38 -42.75 49.54
N MET A 835 -16.57 -42.46 48.99
CA MET A 835 -17.02 -42.97 47.69
C MET A 835 -16.17 -42.43 46.54
N PHE A 836 -15.48 -41.30 46.72
CA PHE A 836 -14.60 -40.72 45.70
C PHE A 836 -13.18 -41.32 45.72
N ASP A 837 -12.79 -42.10 46.74
CA ASP A 837 -11.48 -42.78 46.78
C ASP A 837 -11.46 -44.05 45.92
N ASP A 838 -12.59 -44.54 45.43
CA ASP A 838 -12.63 -45.71 44.54
C ASP A 838 -12.30 -45.36 43.08
N PHE A 839 -12.16 -44.07 42.75
CA PHE A 839 -11.86 -43.60 41.39
C PHE A 839 -10.36 -43.33 41.18
N LYS A 840 -9.91 -43.60 39.95
CA LYS A 840 -8.56 -43.31 39.48
C LYS A 840 -8.37 -41.80 39.26
N ALA A 841 -7.11 -41.39 39.17
CA ALA A 841 -6.76 -39.97 39.08
C ALA A 841 -7.30 -39.29 37.81
N ASP A 842 -7.43 -40.02 36.70
CA ASP A 842 -7.96 -39.55 35.42
C ASP A 842 -9.50 -39.51 35.38
N GLU A 843 -10.16 -40.45 36.05
CA GLU A 843 -11.62 -40.45 36.27
C GLU A 843 -12.03 -39.23 37.13
N LEU A 844 -11.30 -38.98 38.22
CA LEU A 844 -11.50 -37.78 39.05
C LEU A 844 -11.22 -36.49 38.28
N ASP A 845 -10.22 -36.46 37.39
CA ASP A 845 -9.98 -35.29 36.54
C ASP A 845 -11.16 -35.02 35.60
N ALA A 846 -11.73 -36.06 34.99
CA ALA A 846 -12.87 -35.92 34.08
C ALA A 846 -14.10 -35.37 34.81
N PHE A 847 -14.41 -35.93 36.00
CA PHE A 847 -15.51 -35.46 36.85
C PHE A 847 -15.29 -34.01 37.33
N ILE A 848 -14.09 -33.71 37.84
CA ILE A 848 -13.74 -32.37 38.31
C ILE A 848 -13.90 -31.36 37.17
N MET A 849 -13.32 -31.60 36.00
CA MET A 849 -13.33 -30.64 34.88
C MET A 849 -14.75 -30.38 34.34
N SER A 850 -15.62 -31.38 34.35
CA SER A 850 -17.00 -31.26 33.88
C SER A 850 -17.93 -30.55 34.86
N HIS A 851 -17.60 -30.52 36.16
CA HIS A 851 -18.44 -29.97 37.22
C HIS A 851 -17.89 -28.66 37.84
N GLN A 852 -16.92 -28.00 37.19
CA GLN A 852 -16.47 -26.68 37.64
C GLN A 852 -17.38 -25.58 37.11
N ASP A 853 -17.90 -24.75 38.01
CA ASP A 853 -18.61 -23.52 37.66
C ASP A 853 -17.77 -22.33 38.15
N PRO A 854 -17.16 -21.52 37.26
CA PRO A 854 -16.34 -20.36 37.63
C PRO A 854 -17.10 -19.29 38.43
N ILE A 855 -18.43 -19.25 38.31
CA ILE A 855 -19.29 -18.27 38.98
C ILE A 855 -19.69 -18.78 40.37
N LYS A 856 -20.05 -20.06 40.51
CA LYS A 856 -20.46 -20.65 41.80
C LYS A 856 -19.29 -21.08 42.69
N CYS A 857 -18.16 -21.48 42.10
CA CYS A 857 -17.02 -22.04 42.81
C CYS A 857 -15.67 -21.42 42.37
N PRO A 858 -15.46 -20.10 42.56
CA PRO A 858 -14.25 -19.41 42.11
C PRO A 858 -12.95 -19.95 42.76
N ASN A 859 -13.05 -20.56 43.94
CA ASN A 859 -11.93 -21.19 44.65
C ASN A 859 -11.52 -22.55 44.06
N PHE A 860 -12.31 -23.10 43.14
CA PHE A 860 -12.11 -24.43 42.54
C PHE A 860 -12.08 -24.42 41.00
N THR A 861 -11.71 -23.30 40.39
CA THR A 861 -11.48 -23.21 38.94
C THR A 861 -10.03 -23.59 38.61
N TYR A 862 -9.83 -24.76 38.01
CA TYR A 862 -8.50 -25.29 37.72
C TYR A 862 -8.32 -25.50 36.21
N MET A 863 -7.14 -25.16 35.69
CA MET A 863 -6.66 -25.79 34.46
C MET A 863 -6.26 -27.24 34.77
N LYS A 864 -6.41 -28.17 33.83
CA LYS A 864 -6.06 -29.60 34.02
C LYS A 864 -4.66 -29.81 34.64
N SER A 865 -3.68 -28.98 34.26
CA SER A 865 -2.31 -29.04 34.79
C SER A 865 -2.12 -28.50 36.21
N LYS A 866 -3.16 -27.90 36.80
CA LYS A 866 -3.16 -27.28 38.14
C LYS A 866 -4.09 -27.97 39.13
N ILE A 867 -4.76 -29.05 38.72
CA ILE A 867 -5.52 -29.89 39.65
C ILE A 867 -4.52 -30.52 40.63
N PRO A 868 -4.78 -30.52 41.95
CA PRO A 868 -3.93 -31.19 42.94
C PRO A 868 -3.65 -32.66 42.59
N ASN A 869 -2.62 -33.25 43.20
CA ASN A 869 -2.40 -34.70 43.09
C ASN A 869 -3.58 -35.46 43.70
N ARG A 870 -3.81 -36.71 43.27
CA ARG A 870 -4.94 -37.53 43.75
C ARG A 870 -5.02 -37.57 45.29
N GLY A 871 -3.86 -37.70 45.95
CA GLY A 871 -3.75 -37.81 47.40
C GLY A 871 -4.32 -39.11 47.95
N ARG A 872 -4.31 -39.25 49.28
CA ARG A 872 -4.94 -40.38 49.99
C ARG A 872 -6.20 -39.93 50.73
N LEU A 873 -7.16 -40.83 50.92
CA LEU A 873 -8.40 -40.56 51.66
C LEU A 873 -8.19 -39.96 53.06
N PRO A 874 -7.22 -40.41 53.90
CA PRO A 874 -6.99 -39.80 55.21
C PRO A 874 -6.56 -38.32 55.13
N GLU A 875 -5.88 -37.93 54.06
CA GLU A 875 -5.49 -36.53 53.84
C GLU A 875 -6.71 -35.68 53.46
N ALA A 876 -7.59 -36.23 52.61
CA ALA A 876 -8.84 -35.59 52.22
C ALA A 876 -9.75 -35.37 53.44
N GLN A 877 -9.89 -36.37 54.31
CA GLN A 877 -10.67 -36.30 55.55
C GLN A 877 -10.12 -35.24 56.52
N ASN A 878 -8.79 -35.06 56.57
CA ASN A 878 -8.11 -34.11 57.46
C ASN A 878 -8.09 -32.64 56.97
N GLY A 879 -8.77 -32.29 55.87
CA GLY A 879 -8.75 -30.91 55.37
C GLY A 879 -7.87 -30.65 54.15
N VAL A 880 -7.01 -31.59 53.77
CA VAL A 880 -6.00 -31.35 52.72
C VAL A 880 -6.65 -31.41 51.34
N LEU A 881 -6.39 -30.39 50.53
CA LEU A 881 -6.88 -30.30 49.15
C LEU A 881 -6.14 -31.29 48.24
N ASN A 882 -6.82 -32.39 47.89
CA ASN A 882 -6.40 -33.39 46.91
C ASN A 882 -7.57 -33.70 45.95
N LYS A 883 -7.36 -34.47 44.86
CA LYS A 883 -8.43 -34.68 43.83
C LYS A 883 -9.71 -35.28 44.42
N ILE A 884 -9.58 -36.21 45.37
CA ILE A 884 -10.74 -36.86 46.02
C ILE A 884 -11.60 -35.80 46.70
N ARG A 885 -10.98 -34.90 47.47
CA ARG A 885 -11.68 -33.80 48.12
C ARG A 885 -12.26 -32.80 47.13
N VAL A 886 -11.52 -32.42 46.09
CA VAL A 886 -12.00 -31.46 45.08
C VAL A 886 -13.20 -32.01 44.32
N ALA A 887 -13.18 -33.28 43.92
CA ALA A 887 -14.32 -33.94 43.28
C ALA A 887 -15.56 -33.97 44.20
N TYR A 888 -15.35 -34.31 45.48
CA TYR A 888 -16.42 -34.30 46.48
C TYR A 888 -17.04 -32.91 46.65
N GLU A 889 -16.25 -31.84 46.75
CA GLU A 889 -16.77 -30.47 46.90
C GLU A 889 -17.57 -29.98 45.67
N LEU A 890 -17.26 -30.51 44.48
CA LEU A 890 -17.93 -30.14 43.22
C LEU A 890 -19.18 -30.99 42.89
N ARG A 891 -19.48 -32.04 43.66
CA ARG A 891 -20.54 -33.01 43.36
C ARG A 891 -21.96 -32.44 43.24
N GLY A 892 -22.20 -31.24 43.78
CA GLY A 892 -23.49 -30.55 43.69
C GLY A 892 -23.60 -29.56 42.52
N ASN A 893 -22.57 -29.44 41.68
CA ASN A 893 -22.59 -28.60 40.50
C ASN A 893 -23.11 -29.39 39.29
N ALA A 894 -23.71 -28.68 38.32
CA ALA A 894 -24.18 -29.32 37.10
C ALA A 894 -23.01 -29.72 36.19
N ASN A 895 -23.17 -30.83 35.47
CA ASN A 895 -22.23 -31.24 34.44
C ASN A 895 -22.32 -30.29 33.22
N THR A 896 -21.31 -29.43 33.10
CA THR A 896 -21.21 -28.40 32.05
C THR A 896 -21.06 -28.97 30.64
N LEU A 897 -20.64 -30.24 30.49
CA LEU A 897 -20.55 -30.86 29.17
C LEU A 897 -21.93 -31.02 28.52
N HIS A 898 -23.04 -31.16 29.27
CA HIS A 898 -24.36 -31.20 28.64
C HIS A 898 -24.79 -29.87 27.99
N HIS A 899 -24.12 -28.76 28.34
CA HIS A 899 -24.37 -27.43 27.78
C HIS A 899 -23.34 -27.05 26.69
N GLU A 900 -22.27 -27.82 26.52
CA GLU A 900 -21.33 -27.67 25.40
C GLU A 900 -21.91 -28.37 24.16
N MET A 901 -22.00 -27.66 23.04
CA MET A 901 -22.40 -28.29 21.78
C MET A 901 -21.25 -29.20 21.28
N PRO A 902 -21.55 -30.39 20.74
CA PRO A 902 -20.53 -31.22 20.12
C PRO A 902 -19.85 -30.45 18.97
N PRO A 903 -18.59 -30.74 18.64
CA PRO A 903 -17.92 -30.12 17.50
C PRO A 903 -18.72 -30.36 16.23
N GLU A 904 -19.26 -29.32 15.61
CA GLU A 904 -19.94 -29.40 14.32
C GLU A 904 -18.98 -29.01 13.20
N ILE A 905 -19.12 -29.67 12.05
CA ILE A 905 -18.61 -29.12 10.80
C ILE A 905 -19.38 -27.83 10.63
N SER A 906 -18.68 -26.69 10.55
CA SER A 906 -19.28 -25.48 9.99
C SER A 906 -19.91 -25.90 8.67
N THR A 907 -21.24 -25.99 8.64
CA THR A 907 -22.02 -26.22 7.42
C THR A 907 -21.96 -24.95 6.58
N GLN A 908 -20.75 -24.56 6.16
CA GLN A 908 -20.54 -23.88 4.89
C GLN A 908 -20.69 -24.93 3.79
N ASP A 909 -21.88 -25.52 3.74
CA ASP A 909 -22.42 -26.20 2.57
C ASP A 909 -23.33 -25.28 1.77
N ASP A 910 -23.34 -23.99 2.09
CA ASP A 910 -23.53 -22.96 1.08
C ASP A 910 -22.23 -22.83 0.27
N CYS A 911 -22.09 -23.78 -0.65
CA CYS A 911 -21.51 -23.54 -1.96
C CYS A 911 -22.34 -22.53 -2.80
N ASP A 912 -23.37 -21.95 -2.18
CA ASP A 912 -24.00 -20.68 -2.51
C ASP A 912 -23.77 -19.66 -1.36
N THR A 913 -22.55 -19.59 -0.81
CA THR A 913 -22.14 -18.36 -0.12
C THR A 913 -21.91 -17.34 -1.22
N THR A 914 -23.01 -16.74 -1.69
CA THR A 914 -22.98 -15.32 -1.95
C THR A 914 -22.51 -14.67 -0.65
N VAL A 915 -21.20 -14.63 -0.42
CA VAL A 915 -20.55 -13.60 0.38
C VAL A 915 -20.94 -12.33 -0.37
N VAL A 916 -22.13 -11.82 -0.07
CA VAL A 916 -22.58 -10.64 -0.76
C VAL A 916 -21.63 -9.56 -0.30
N ASP A 917 -20.90 -9.04 -1.28
CA ASP A 917 -19.93 -7.99 -1.15
C ASP A 917 -20.54 -6.80 -0.41
N ASP A 918 -20.38 -6.77 0.92
CA ASP A 918 -20.61 -5.60 1.75
C ASP A 918 -19.49 -4.59 1.43
N ILE A 919 -19.58 -4.01 0.23
CA ILE A 919 -18.73 -2.94 -0.29
C ILE A 919 -19.57 -1.68 -0.25
N HIS A 920 -19.21 -0.77 0.64
CA HIS A 920 -19.88 0.52 0.73
C HIS A 920 -19.47 1.40 -0.45
N ARG A 921 -20.38 1.58 -1.41
CA ARG A 921 -20.14 2.35 -2.64
C ARG A 921 -20.51 3.83 -2.47
N ILE A 922 -19.58 4.71 -2.82
CA ILE A 922 -19.70 6.17 -2.83
C ILE A 922 -19.32 6.66 -4.23
N THR A 923 -20.05 7.62 -4.79
CA THR A 923 -19.68 8.29 -6.05
C THR A 923 -19.61 9.79 -5.81
N LEU A 924 -18.42 10.36 -5.95
CA LEU A 924 -18.21 11.80 -5.84
C LEU A 924 -18.63 12.47 -7.15
N GLY A 925 -19.18 13.68 -7.09
CA GLY A 925 -19.39 14.55 -8.27
C GLY A 925 -20.34 14.04 -9.38
N SER A 926 -20.99 12.87 -9.23
CA SER A 926 -22.26 12.61 -9.92
C SER A 926 -23.29 13.63 -9.43
N ALA A 927 -24.19 14.07 -10.32
CA ALA A 927 -25.15 15.16 -10.10
C ALA A 927 -25.49 15.33 -8.62
N SER A 928 -25.14 16.51 -8.07
CA SER A 928 -25.42 16.89 -6.69
C SER A 928 -26.72 16.25 -6.26
N PHE A 929 -26.68 15.36 -5.26
CA PHE A 929 -27.92 14.94 -4.64
C PHE A 929 -28.69 16.21 -4.36
N VAL A 930 -29.85 16.37 -5.01
CA VAL A 930 -30.65 17.57 -4.82
C VAL A 930 -30.92 17.64 -3.33
N LEU A 931 -30.39 18.67 -2.68
CA LEU A 931 -30.54 18.79 -1.25
C LEU A 931 -32.00 19.18 -0.97
N PRO A 932 -32.59 18.68 0.13
CA PRO A 932 -33.86 19.22 0.61
C PRO A 932 -33.86 20.75 0.67
N SER A 933 -32.76 21.36 1.11
CA SER A 933 -32.58 22.81 1.12
C SER A 933 -32.63 23.46 -0.27
N GLU A 934 -32.20 22.77 -1.33
CA GLU A 934 -32.30 23.23 -2.72
C GLU A 934 -33.76 23.21 -3.20
N LEU A 935 -34.50 22.15 -2.91
CA LEU A 935 -35.95 22.04 -3.20
C LEU A 935 -36.73 23.13 -2.47
N MET A 936 -36.47 23.29 -1.16
CA MET A 936 -37.14 24.27 -0.31
C MET A 936 -36.74 25.72 -0.62
N SER A 937 -35.65 25.94 -1.34
CA SER A 937 -35.27 27.27 -1.85
C SER A 937 -36.00 27.63 -3.14
N ASN A 938 -36.61 26.65 -3.83
CA ASN A 938 -37.46 26.88 -4.99
C ASN A 938 -38.89 27.20 -4.53
N VAL A 939 -39.23 28.49 -4.53
CA VAL A 939 -40.55 29.00 -4.09
C VAL A 939 -41.70 28.38 -4.87
N GLU A 940 -41.55 28.13 -6.18
CA GLU A 940 -42.60 27.54 -7.00
C GLU A 940 -42.81 26.06 -6.68
N TRP A 941 -41.73 25.33 -6.37
CA TRP A 941 -41.83 23.95 -5.90
C TRP A 941 -42.51 23.87 -4.53
N VAL A 942 -42.16 24.76 -3.58
CA VAL A 942 -42.81 24.81 -2.26
C VAL A 942 -44.30 25.10 -2.39
N LYS A 943 -44.70 26.08 -3.21
CA LYS A 943 -46.13 26.36 -3.48
C LYS A 943 -46.85 25.14 -4.04
N TYR A 944 -46.22 24.45 -5.00
CA TYR A 944 -46.79 23.24 -5.59
C TYR A 944 -46.96 22.11 -4.57
N VAL A 945 -46.00 21.91 -3.67
CA VAL A 945 -46.10 20.91 -2.59
C VAL A 945 -47.22 21.25 -1.61
N VAL A 946 -47.33 22.52 -1.21
CA VAL A 946 -48.40 23.03 -0.33
C VAL A 946 -49.77 22.81 -0.98
N GLU A 947 -49.92 23.10 -2.28
CA GLU A 947 -51.14 22.86 -3.04
C GLU A 947 -51.47 21.35 -3.16
N LEU A 948 -50.48 20.52 -3.51
CA LEU A 948 -50.68 19.09 -3.74
C LEU A 948 -51.15 18.35 -2.48
N PHE A 949 -50.57 18.66 -1.32
CA PHE A 949 -50.85 17.97 -0.06
C PHE A 949 -51.81 18.74 0.87
N HIS A 950 -52.21 19.96 0.51
CA HIS A 950 -53.03 20.88 1.33
C HIS A 950 -52.43 21.10 2.72
N LEU A 951 -51.23 21.67 2.78
CA LEU A 951 -50.54 22.03 4.03
C LEU A 951 -51.02 23.43 4.47
N ASP A 952 -52.02 23.52 5.36
CA ASP A 952 -52.62 24.80 5.77
C ASP A 952 -51.63 25.74 6.50
N ASP A 953 -51.76 27.05 6.23
CA ASP A 953 -51.13 28.19 6.94
C ASP A 953 -49.58 28.23 6.98
N MET A 954 -48.92 27.78 5.91
CA MET A 954 -47.47 27.92 5.77
C MET A 954 -47.10 29.17 4.95
N SER A 955 -46.27 30.03 5.56
CA SER A 955 -45.66 31.15 4.84
C SER A 955 -44.84 30.61 3.66
N SER A 956 -44.90 31.26 2.50
CA SER A 956 -44.11 30.89 1.31
C SER A 956 -42.60 31.07 1.50
N ILE A 957 -42.17 31.52 2.68
CA ILE A 957 -40.77 31.72 3.06
C ILE A 957 -40.36 30.60 4.02
N VAL A 958 -39.49 29.72 3.55
CA VAL A 958 -38.88 28.66 4.37
C VAL A 958 -37.64 29.22 5.08
N LEU A 959 -37.58 29.05 6.41
CA LEU A 959 -36.45 29.52 7.23
C LEU A 959 -35.20 28.67 6.99
N GLN A 960 -34.02 29.26 7.22
CA GLN A 960 -32.76 28.53 7.05
C GLN A 960 -32.66 27.34 8.02
N GLU A 961 -33.17 27.46 9.24
CA GLU A 961 -33.20 26.37 10.22
C GLU A 961 -34.02 25.17 9.72
N GLU A 962 -35.11 25.41 8.98
CA GLU A 962 -35.95 24.35 8.39
C GLU A 962 -35.20 23.64 7.26
N LYS A 963 -34.45 24.40 6.44
CA LYS A 963 -33.59 23.84 5.37
C LYS A 963 -32.48 22.98 5.95
N ASP A 964 -31.81 23.47 6.99
CA ASP A 964 -30.73 22.74 7.68
C ASP A 964 -31.28 21.47 8.33
N LYS A 965 -32.48 21.54 8.93
CA LYS A 965 -33.17 20.38 9.51
C LYS A 965 -33.55 19.34 8.44
N ALA A 966 -33.98 19.78 7.26
CA ALA A 966 -34.32 18.89 6.15
C ALA A 966 -33.07 18.17 5.61
N ASP A 967 -31.94 18.87 5.48
CA ASP A 967 -30.66 18.29 5.05
C ASP A 967 -30.11 17.30 6.09
N GLN A 968 -30.30 17.57 7.38
CA GLN A 968 -29.97 16.60 8.44
C GLN A 968 -30.87 15.36 8.39
N LEU A 969 -32.16 15.54 8.14
CA LEU A 969 -33.11 14.44 8.05
C LEU A 969 -32.79 13.49 6.89
N VAL A 970 -32.48 14.01 5.70
CA VAL A 970 -32.18 13.15 4.53
C VAL A 970 -30.95 12.27 4.79
N CYS A 971 -29.97 12.73 5.56
CA CYS A 971 -28.84 11.91 5.99
C CYS A 971 -29.30 10.72 6.85
N LYS A 972 -30.17 10.94 7.84
CA LYS A 972 -30.72 9.87 8.69
C LYS A 972 -31.59 8.90 7.89
N LEU A 973 -32.45 9.41 6.99
CA LEU A 973 -33.30 8.56 6.15
C LEU A 973 -32.48 7.67 5.22
N ARG A 974 -31.36 8.17 4.68
CA ARG A 974 -30.44 7.37 3.84
C ARG A 974 -29.73 6.26 4.63
N GLU A 975 -29.31 6.56 5.85
CA GLU A 975 -28.75 5.55 6.76
C GLU A 975 -29.78 4.45 7.05
N ARG A 976 -31.01 4.84 7.38
CA ARG A 976 -32.10 3.90 7.65
C ARG A 976 -32.54 3.12 6.43
N LEU A 977 -32.52 3.70 5.24
CA LEU A 977 -32.82 2.98 4.00
C LEU A 977 -31.86 1.81 3.81
N ARG A 978 -30.57 1.97 4.14
CA ARG A 978 -29.62 0.84 4.09
C ARG A 978 -30.00 -0.26 5.06
N MET A 979 -30.30 0.09 6.31
CA MET A 979 -30.73 -0.90 7.32
C MET A 979 -32.02 -1.60 6.87
N HIS A 980 -32.98 -0.85 6.35
CA HIS A 980 -34.25 -1.36 5.85
C HIS A 980 -34.06 -2.37 4.72
N LEU A 981 -33.20 -2.07 3.74
CA LEU A 981 -32.90 -2.98 2.64
C LEU A 981 -32.24 -4.28 3.14
N ASN A 982 -31.26 -4.17 4.05
CA ASN A 982 -30.58 -5.33 4.62
C ASN A 982 -31.54 -6.24 5.41
N MET A 983 -32.51 -5.65 6.11
CA MET A 983 -33.44 -6.42 6.94
C MET A 983 -34.64 -6.97 6.16
N ARG A 984 -35.15 -6.25 5.15
CA ARG A 984 -36.45 -6.55 4.51
C ARG A 984 -36.35 -7.02 3.06
N VAL A 985 -35.20 -6.89 2.41
CA VAL A 985 -34.96 -7.39 1.04
C VAL A 985 -33.86 -8.45 1.08
N GLN A 986 -34.28 -9.72 1.13
CA GLN A 986 -33.37 -10.87 1.21
C GLN A 986 -32.47 -10.99 -0.03
N ASP A 987 -33.05 -10.78 -1.22
CA ASP A 987 -32.31 -10.80 -2.49
C ASP A 987 -31.50 -9.51 -2.64
N LYS A 988 -30.22 -9.57 -2.24
CA LYS A 988 -29.31 -8.41 -2.29
C LYS A 988 -29.06 -7.91 -3.72
N SER A 989 -29.30 -8.70 -4.78
CA SER A 989 -29.22 -8.21 -6.18
C SER A 989 -30.23 -7.08 -6.44
N ARG A 990 -31.37 -7.11 -5.75
CA ARG A 990 -32.43 -6.11 -5.86
C ARG A 990 -32.14 -4.80 -5.12
N HIS A 991 -31.11 -4.77 -4.27
CA HIS A 991 -30.68 -3.53 -3.60
C HIS A 991 -30.22 -2.47 -4.60
N THR A 992 -29.74 -2.90 -5.76
CA THR A 992 -29.31 -2.02 -6.87
C THR A 992 -30.37 -1.84 -7.95
N HIS A 993 -31.57 -2.37 -7.75
CA HIS A 993 -32.68 -2.23 -8.71
C HIS A 993 -33.03 -0.75 -8.91
N TRP A 994 -33.43 -0.38 -10.14
CA TRP A 994 -33.67 1.02 -10.52
C TRP A 994 -34.70 1.72 -9.61
N SER A 995 -35.69 0.99 -9.08
CA SER A 995 -36.68 1.54 -8.14
C SER A 995 -36.09 1.88 -6.77
N MET A 996 -35.04 1.18 -6.32
CA MET A 996 -34.33 1.50 -5.08
C MET A 996 -33.39 2.70 -5.28
N ILE A 997 -32.80 2.83 -6.48
CA ILE A 997 -32.05 4.03 -6.87
C ILE A 997 -33.00 5.23 -6.91
N PHE A 998 -34.16 5.09 -7.56
CA PHE A 998 -35.24 6.09 -7.55
C PHE A 998 -35.63 6.50 -6.13
N ALA A 999 -35.83 5.51 -5.25
CA ALA A 999 -36.26 5.74 -3.89
C ALA A 999 -35.23 6.53 -3.08
N ARG A 1000 -33.96 6.12 -3.17
CA ARG A 1000 -32.82 6.78 -2.50
C ARG A 1000 -32.68 8.23 -2.95
N ASP A 1001 -32.76 8.48 -4.24
CA ASP A 1001 -32.55 9.81 -4.82
C ASP A 1001 -33.71 10.76 -4.45
N ASN A 1002 -34.93 10.23 -4.33
CA ASN A 1002 -36.12 10.99 -3.92
C ASN A 1002 -36.34 11.08 -2.40
N LEU A 1003 -35.42 10.58 -1.56
CA LEU A 1003 -35.52 10.80 -0.09
C LEU A 1003 -35.40 12.28 0.29
N ALA A 1004 -34.76 13.09 -0.57
CA ALA A 1004 -34.69 14.54 -0.36
C ALA A 1004 -36.08 15.19 -0.41
N VAL A 1005 -36.95 14.71 -1.30
CA VAL A 1005 -38.35 15.15 -1.41
C VAL A 1005 -39.11 14.79 -0.13
N CYS A 1006 -38.96 13.55 0.37
CA CYS A 1006 -39.60 13.12 1.60
C CYS A 1006 -39.15 13.96 2.81
N ALA A 1007 -37.85 14.22 2.93
CA ALA A 1007 -37.31 15.02 4.02
C ALA A 1007 -37.86 16.46 4.00
N ALA A 1008 -37.89 17.10 2.82
CA ALA A 1008 -38.47 18.42 2.64
C ALA A 1008 -39.96 18.44 3.03
N ILE A 1009 -40.74 17.47 2.56
CA ILE A 1009 -42.18 17.38 2.88
C ILE A 1009 -42.40 17.18 4.37
N MET A 1010 -41.65 16.30 5.05
CA MET A 1010 -41.82 16.08 6.49
C MET A 1010 -41.54 17.34 7.32
N VAL A 1011 -40.58 18.16 6.90
CA VAL A 1011 -40.30 19.46 7.52
C VAL A 1011 -41.44 20.45 7.23
N LEU A 1012 -41.86 20.58 5.97
CA LEU A 1012 -42.96 21.48 5.57
C LEU A 1012 -44.29 21.12 6.24
N SER A 1013 -44.57 19.83 6.43
CA SER A 1013 -45.76 19.34 7.14
C SER A 1013 -45.63 19.42 8.66
N LYS A 1014 -44.47 19.84 9.20
CA LYS A 1014 -44.17 19.88 10.65
C LYS A 1014 -44.38 18.52 11.36
N HIS A 1015 -44.11 17.41 10.67
CA HIS A 1015 -44.32 16.05 11.18
C HIS A 1015 -43.18 15.51 12.05
N LEU A 1016 -42.10 16.28 12.24
CA LEU A 1016 -40.86 15.83 12.87
C LEU A 1016 -40.73 16.32 14.32
N LYS A 1017 -39.97 15.57 15.12
CA LYS A 1017 -39.53 16.05 16.44
C LYS A 1017 -38.70 17.32 16.33
N ILE A 1018 -38.67 18.10 17.43
CA ILE A 1018 -38.09 19.44 17.48
C ILE A 1018 -36.60 19.42 17.09
N ASP A 1019 -35.80 18.59 17.75
CA ASP A 1019 -34.37 18.45 17.52
C ASP A 1019 -34.01 17.02 17.08
N LEU A 1020 -33.50 16.89 15.86
CA LEU A 1020 -33.09 15.60 15.30
C LEU A 1020 -31.66 15.21 15.71
N THR A 1021 -30.83 16.16 16.17
CA THR A 1021 -29.42 15.91 16.51
C THR A 1021 -29.28 15.00 17.72
N CYS A 1022 -30.21 15.10 18.67
CA CYS A 1022 -30.26 14.26 19.88
C CYS A 1022 -30.87 12.87 19.66
N ILE A 1023 -31.32 12.53 18.45
CA ILE A 1023 -31.99 11.26 18.17
C ILE A 1023 -31.00 10.27 17.54
N GLY A 1024 -30.79 9.14 18.21
CA GLY A 1024 -29.95 8.04 17.72
C GLY A 1024 -30.45 7.40 16.42
N SER A 1025 -29.63 6.53 15.82
CA SER A 1025 -29.89 5.93 14.49
C SER A 1025 -31.23 5.20 14.39
N ILE A 1026 -31.75 4.63 15.49
CA ILE A 1026 -33.01 3.87 15.54
C ILE A 1026 -34.15 4.58 16.29
N GLY A 1027 -33.98 5.82 16.76
CA GLY A 1027 -35.02 6.52 17.53
C GLY A 1027 -36.25 6.96 16.70
N GLU A 1028 -37.38 7.23 17.32
CA GLU A 1028 -38.56 7.77 16.61
C GLU A 1028 -38.27 9.21 16.10
N LEU A 1029 -38.34 9.44 14.79
CA LEU A 1029 -38.09 10.77 14.17
C LEU A 1029 -39.37 11.61 14.05
N LEU A 1030 -40.53 10.97 14.00
CA LEU A 1030 -41.82 11.64 13.91
C LEU A 1030 -42.22 12.20 15.28
N GLY A 1031 -42.83 13.40 15.29
CA GLY A 1031 -43.35 14.04 16.49
C GLY A 1031 -44.87 14.13 16.40
N TYR A 1032 -45.60 13.39 17.23
CA TYR A 1032 -47.06 13.48 17.24
C TYR A 1032 -47.52 14.70 18.05
N ASN A 1033 -48.30 15.56 17.41
CA ASN A 1033 -49.09 16.60 18.05
C ASN A 1033 -50.48 16.61 17.41
N SER A 1034 -51.53 16.65 18.23
CA SER A 1034 -52.94 16.56 17.79
C SER A 1034 -53.37 17.62 16.76
N GLY A 1035 -52.62 18.71 16.61
CA GLY A 1035 -52.84 19.75 15.59
C GLY A 1035 -51.96 19.65 14.33
N GLN A 1036 -51.03 18.68 14.24
CA GLN A 1036 -50.08 18.56 13.10
C GLN A 1036 -50.49 17.50 12.08
N PHE A 1037 -51.12 16.40 12.52
CA PHE A 1037 -51.55 15.33 11.63
C PHE A 1037 -53.08 15.35 11.44
N ILE A 1038 -53.51 15.24 10.19
CA ILE A 1038 -54.93 15.21 9.81
C ILE A 1038 -55.41 13.76 9.79
N GLN A 1039 -56.64 13.49 10.24
CA GLN A 1039 -57.21 12.14 10.17
C GLN A 1039 -57.64 11.78 8.76
N CYS A 1040 -57.39 10.53 8.35
CA CYS A 1040 -57.80 10.05 7.03
C CYS A 1040 -59.33 10.10 6.82
N SER A 1041 -60.11 10.03 7.90
CA SER A 1041 -61.57 10.15 7.88
C SER A 1041 -62.07 11.52 7.40
N ASP A 1042 -61.27 12.57 7.59
CA ASP A 1042 -61.64 13.94 7.19
C ASP A 1042 -61.52 14.13 5.67
N PHE A 1043 -60.68 13.31 5.02
CA PHE A 1043 -60.45 13.31 3.58
C PHE A 1043 -60.52 11.89 2.99
N PRO A 1044 -61.70 11.25 3.02
CA PRO A 1044 -61.84 9.81 2.81
C PRO A 1044 -61.45 9.34 1.40
N THR A 1045 -61.56 10.22 0.40
CA THR A 1045 -61.28 9.93 -1.01
C THR A 1045 -59.85 10.27 -1.45
N ARG A 1046 -59.03 10.88 -0.58
CA ARG A 1046 -57.62 11.18 -0.91
C ARG A 1046 -56.78 9.91 -1.00
N GLU A 1047 -55.72 10.01 -1.77
CA GLU A 1047 -54.77 8.93 -2.05
C GLU A 1047 -53.35 9.35 -1.65
N GLY A 1048 -52.46 8.39 -1.43
CA GLY A 1048 -51.08 8.64 -1.01
C GLY A 1048 -50.66 7.77 0.17
N ALA A 1049 -49.82 8.32 1.04
CA ALA A 1049 -49.28 7.64 2.21
C ALA A 1049 -50.04 8.03 3.50
N TYR A 1050 -50.29 7.04 4.34
CA TYR A 1050 -50.91 7.17 5.65
C TYR A 1050 -50.05 6.50 6.74
N LEU A 1051 -50.33 6.87 7.99
CA LEU A 1051 -49.70 6.34 9.20
C LEU A 1051 -50.77 5.75 10.12
N TYR A 1052 -50.41 4.72 10.88
CA TYR A 1052 -51.17 4.32 12.07
C TYR A 1052 -50.41 4.76 13.33
N TYR A 1053 -51.11 5.54 14.15
CA TYR A 1053 -50.64 5.96 15.46
C TYR A 1053 -51.38 5.17 16.55
N ASP A 1054 -50.62 4.56 17.45
CA ASP A 1054 -51.15 3.85 18.61
C ASP A 1054 -51.38 4.85 19.75
N LYS A 1055 -52.64 5.02 20.15
CA LYS A 1055 -53.01 5.93 21.24
C LYS A 1055 -52.59 5.42 22.62
N ASN A 1056 -52.33 4.13 22.77
CA ASN A 1056 -51.96 3.55 24.06
C ASN A 1056 -50.47 3.72 24.33
N ASP A 1057 -49.64 3.32 23.38
CA ASP A 1057 -48.17 3.37 23.48
C ASP A 1057 -47.61 4.72 22.99
N GLU A 1058 -48.48 5.63 22.56
CA GLU A 1058 -48.15 6.96 22.05
C GLU A 1058 -47.03 6.95 20.98
N CYS A 1059 -47.13 6.02 20.04
CA CYS A 1059 -46.11 5.84 19.00
C CYS A 1059 -46.69 5.53 17.62
N PHE A 1060 -45.92 5.85 16.58
CA PHE A 1060 -46.24 5.42 15.23
C PHE A 1060 -45.81 3.97 15.07
N VAL A 1061 -46.71 3.14 14.54
CA VAL A 1061 -46.50 1.69 14.46
C VAL A 1061 -46.44 1.19 13.03
N ARG A 1062 -46.95 1.96 12.06
CA ARG A 1062 -46.98 1.53 10.66
C ARG A 1062 -47.14 2.71 9.71
N SER A 1063 -46.47 2.64 8.57
CA SER A 1063 -46.83 3.38 7.37
C SER A 1063 -47.56 2.48 6.35
N GLY A 1064 -48.33 3.09 5.46
CA GLY A 1064 -48.96 2.38 4.35
C GLY A 1064 -49.28 3.33 3.20
N LYS A 1065 -49.48 2.79 1.99
CA LYS A 1065 -50.05 3.55 0.87
C LYS A 1065 -51.35 3.00 0.33
N VAL A 1066 -52.13 3.91 -0.26
CA VAL A 1066 -53.29 3.58 -1.09
C VAL A 1066 -53.35 4.51 -2.29
N THR A 1067 -53.67 3.93 -3.43
CA THR A 1067 -54.01 4.64 -4.67
C THR A 1067 -55.26 4.01 -5.27
N ARG A 1068 -55.94 4.76 -6.15
CA ARG A 1068 -57.11 4.40 -6.95
C ARG A 1068 -58.44 4.23 -6.18
N ARG A 1069 -58.44 4.25 -4.85
CA ARG A 1069 -59.58 3.83 -4.00
C ARG A 1069 -59.89 4.77 -2.83
N GLY A 1070 -58.90 5.51 -2.33
CA GLY A 1070 -59.04 6.40 -1.18
C GLY A 1070 -58.65 5.79 0.17
N PHE A 1071 -58.31 6.64 1.15
CA PHE A 1071 -57.91 6.22 2.50
C PHE A 1071 -59.01 5.46 3.26
N SER A 1072 -60.27 5.93 3.22
CA SER A 1072 -61.37 5.31 3.99
C SER A 1072 -61.63 3.86 3.55
N ALA A 1073 -61.65 3.61 2.23
CA ALA A 1073 -61.79 2.26 1.70
C ALA A 1073 -60.63 1.34 2.17
N ARG A 1074 -59.43 1.90 2.34
CA ARG A 1074 -58.27 1.15 2.83
C ARG A 1074 -58.33 0.88 4.33
N ASP A 1075 -58.83 1.82 5.14
CA ASP A 1075 -59.05 1.58 6.57
C ASP A 1075 -60.07 0.45 6.80
N ASP A 1076 -61.16 0.43 6.03
CA ASP A 1076 -62.16 -0.64 6.10
C ASP A 1076 -61.58 -2.02 5.76
N GLU A 1077 -60.66 -2.09 4.79
CA GLU A 1077 -59.93 -3.32 4.47
C GLU A 1077 -59.03 -3.78 5.63
N HIS A 1078 -58.31 -2.85 6.26
CA HIS A 1078 -57.47 -3.15 7.42
C HIS A 1078 -58.31 -3.62 8.61
N ARG A 1079 -59.44 -2.97 8.87
CA ARG A 1079 -60.39 -3.34 9.92
C ARG A 1079 -60.96 -4.73 9.71
N LYS A 1080 -61.40 -5.04 8.48
CA LYS A 1080 -61.88 -6.40 8.11
C LYS A 1080 -60.79 -7.46 8.29
N ALA A 1081 -59.56 -7.15 7.92
CA ALA A 1081 -58.43 -8.08 8.10
C ALA A 1081 -58.06 -8.28 9.59
N ALA A 1082 -58.15 -7.23 10.40
CA ALA A 1082 -57.95 -7.29 11.85
C ALA A 1082 -59.05 -8.11 12.57
N ALA A 1083 -60.29 -8.07 12.07
CA ALA A 1083 -61.43 -8.84 12.59
C ALA A 1083 -61.43 -10.32 12.17
N ALA A 1084 -60.64 -10.71 11.16
CA ALA A 1084 -60.62 -12.08 10.63
C ALA A 1084 -60.20 -13.12 11.70
N LYS A 1085 -60.53 -14.40 11.48
CA LYS A 1085 -60.15 -15.51 12.40
C LYS A 1085 -58.65 -15.80 12.40
N SER A 1086 -57.99 -15.78 11.24
CA SER A 1086 -56.53 -15.93 11.09
C SER A 1086 -55.87 -14.65 10.57
N SER A 1087 -54.62 -14.41 10.95
CA SER A 1087 -53.86 -13.22 10.53
C SER A 1087 -52.99 -13.57 9.32
N LYS A 1088 -53.00 -12.68 8.30
CA LYS A 1088 -52.14 -12.76 7.13
C LYS A 1088 -50.94 -11.80 7.19
N SER A 1089 -50.79 -11.02 8.26
CA SER A 1089 -49.65 -10.13 8.42
C SER A 1089 -49.35 -9.86 9.89
N ARG A 1090 -48.10 -9.53 10.20
CA ARG A 1090 -47.68 -9.17 11.56
C ARG A 1090 -48.52 -8.03 12.16
N PHE A 1091 -48.96 -7.07 11.35
CA PHE A 1091 -49.80 -5.96 11.80
C PHE A 1091 -51.13 -6.43 12.42
N TYR A 1092 -51.89 -7.28 11.73
CA TYR A 1092 -53.19 -7.76 12.22
C TYR A 1092 -53.08 -8.85 13.29
N PHE A 1093 -51.87 -9.41 13.46
CA PHE A 1093 -51.55 -10.30 14.58
C PHE A 1093 -51.31 -9.49 15.85
N LEU A 1094 -50.51 -8.42 15.77
CA LEU A 1094 -50.20 -7.57 16.93
C LEU A 1094 -51.39 -6.68 17.34
N TYR A 1095 -52.23 -6.27 16.38
CA TYR A 1095 -53.41 -5.44 16.59
C TYR A 1095 -54.68 -6.10 16.03
N PRO A 1096 -55.21 -7.17 16.68
CA PRO A 1096 -56.51 -7.73 16.31
C PRO A 1096 -57.64 -6.75 16.65
N SER A 1097 -58.76 -6.81 15.93
CA SER A 1097 -59.97 -6.07 16.32
C SER A 1097 -60.58 -6.67 17.59
N HIS A 1098 -61.27 -5.86 18.39
CA HIS A 1098 -62.11 -6.34 19.50
C HIS A 1098 -63.11 -7.43 19.10
N THR A 1099 -63.51 -7.46 17.83
CA THR A 1099 -64.43 -8.45 17.27
C THR A 1099 -63.75 -9.76 16.82
N SER A 1100 -62.42 -9.82 16.84
CA SER A 1100 -61.66 -11.01 16.46
C SER A 1100 -61.55 -12.01 17.63
N PRO A 1101 -61.62 -13.33 17.37
CA PRO A 1101 -61.29 -14.35 18.38
C PRO A 1101 -59.83 -14.28 18.88
N ARG A 1102 -58.96 -13.52 18.19
CA ARG A 1102 -57.57 -13.33 18.59
C ARG A 1102 -57.37 -12.22 19.63
N ASN A 1103 -58.40 -11.45 19.92
CA ASN A 1103 -58.32 -10.37 20.90
C ASN A 1103 -57.96 -10.94 22.29
N GLY A 1104 -56.92 -10.38 22.93
CA GLY A 1104 -56.44 -10.85 24.24
C GLY A 1104 -55.50 -12.07 24.25
N LEU A 1105 -55.05 -12.55 23.07
CA LEU A 1105 -54.01 -13.58 23.01
C LEU A 1105 -52.65 -13.04 23.46
N THR A 1106 -51.83 -13.92 24.05
CA THR A 1106 -50.45 -13.62 24.44
C THR A 1106 -49.62 -13.19 23.22
N GLY A 1107 -48.92 -12.06 23.33
CA GLY A 1107 -48.09 -11.49 22.25
C GLY A 1107 -48.75 -10.41 21.39
N THR A 1108 -50.00 -10.02 21.67
CA THR A 1108 -50.65 -8.83 21.07
C THR A 1108 -50.13 -7.54 21.74
N ARG A 1109 -50.12 -6.42 21.00
CA ARG A 1109 -49.71 -5.09 21.52
C ARG A 1109 -50.89 -4.18 21.86
N GLY A 1110 -52.07 -4.44 21.28
CA GLY A 1110 -53.28 -3.66 21.53
C GLY A 1110 -54.42 -4.13 20.63
N ALA A 1111 -55.53 -3.37 20.60
CA ALA A 1111 -56.62 -3.59 19.67
C ALA A 1111 -56.53 -2.64 18.47
N PHE A 1112 -57.03 -3.08 17.31
CA PHE A 1112 -57.06 -2.24 16.10
C PHE A 1112 -57.84 -0.94 16.32
N GLU A 1113 -58.90 -0.97 17.12
CA GLU A 1113 -59.73 0.19 17.45
C GLU A 1113 -58.98 1.27 18.26
N ASN A 1114 -57.83 0.95 18.86
CA ASN A 1114 -56.98 1.92 19.54
C ASN A 1114 -56.04 2.69 18.59
N LEU A 1115 -55.97 2.26 17.32
CA LEU A 1115 -55.16 2.90 16.30
C LEU A 1115 -55.94 4.03 15.61
N VAL A 1116 -55.24 5.10 15.26
CA VAL A 1116 -55.78 6.17 14.39
C VAL A 1116 -55.02 6.21 13.09
N GLN A 1117 -55.77 6.25 11.98
CA GLN A 1117 -55.21 6.43 10.65
C GLN A 1117 -55.05 7.93 10.34
N LEU A 1118 -53.80 8.35 10.18
CA LEU A 1118 -53.40 9.74 9.94
C LEU A 1118 -52.84 9.90 8.53
N ILE A 1119 -53.09 11.05 7.91
CA ILE A 1119 -52.53 11.37 6.59
C ILE A 1119 -51.05 11.73 6.78
N ALA A 1120 -50.17 11.00 6.11
CA ALA A 1120 -48.74 11.33 6.07
C ALA A 1120 -48.47 12.30 4.91
N ALA A 1121 -48.87 11.90 3.71
CA ALA A 1121 -48.83 12.72 2.50
C ALA A 1121 -49.96 12.26 1.57
N GLY A 1122 -51.04 13.05 1.49
CA GLY A 1122 -52.25 12.69 0.75
C GLY A 1122 -52.70 13.76 -0.24
N PHE A 1123 -52.98 13.36 -1.47
CA PHE A 1123 -53.42 14.23 -2.57
C PHE A 1123 -54.79 13.79 -3.12
N ALA A 1124 -55.50 14.73 -3.72
CA ALA A 1124 -56.72 14.43 -4.48
C ALA A 1124 -56.35 14.01 -5.91
N ARG A 1125 -56.77 12.80 -6.32
CA ARG A 1125 -56.38 12.18 -7.60
C ARG A 1125 -56.62 13.07 -8.82
N GLU A 1126 -57.77 13.76 -8.84
CA GLU A 1126 -58.22 14.61 -9.95
C GLU A 1126 -57.79 16.07 -9.82
N SER A 1127 -56.92 16.41 -8.86
CA SER A 1127 -56.45 17.78 -8.69
C SER A 1127 -55.49 18.19 -9.82
N ALA A 1128 -55.49 19.49 -10.13
CA ALA A 1128 -54.57 20.07 -11.10
C ALA A 1128 -53.10 19.86 -10.72
N ALA A 1129 -52.80 19.80 -9.41
CA ALA A 1129 -51.47 19.48 -8.90
C ALA A 1129 -51.11 18.00 -9.16
N ALA A 1130 -52.00 17.05 -8.85
CA ALA A 1130 -51.74 15.62 -9.06
C ALA A 1130 -51.55 15.24 -10.55
N ALA A 1131 -52.10 16.03 -11.48
CA ALA A 1131 -51.90 15.88 -12.92
C ALA A 1131 -50.48 16.24 -13.40
N LYS A 1132 -49.62 16.82 -12.55
CA LYS A 1132 -48.23 17.21 -12.87
C LYS A 1132 -47.17 16.27 -12.30
N LEU A 1133 -47.57 15.14 -11.70
CA LEU A 1133 -46.65 14.18 -11.06
C LEU A 1133 -45.72 13.44 -12.04
N ASP A 1134 -45.96 13.54 -13.34
CA ASP A 1134 -45.11 13.01 -14.41
C ASP A 1134 -43.95 13.94 -14.81
N ARG A 1135 -43.92 15.17 -14.27
CA ARG A 1135 -42.90 16.19 -14.53
C ARG A 1135 -41.77 16.13 -13.52
N ASP A 1136 -40.57 16.52 -13.95
CA ASP A 1136 -39.44 16.71 -13.03
C ASP A 1136 -39.67 17.92 -12.11
N TRP A 1137 -39.04 17.95 -10.93
CA TRP A 1137 -39.13 19.08 -10.00
C TRP A 1137 -38.69 20.42 -10.62
N LYS A 1138 -37.77 20.42 -11.58
CA LYS A 1138 -37.38 21.64 -12.32
C LYS A 1138 -38.42 22.07 -13.37
N GLU A 1139 -39.30 21.15 -13.76
CA GLU A 1139 -40.39 21.36 -14.72
C GLU A 1139 -41.74 21.65 -14.02
N GLY A 1140 -41.72 21.85 -12.69
CA GLY A 1140 -42.91 22.10 -11.88
C GLY A 1140 -43.64 20.82 -11.43
N GLY A 1141 -42.95 19.69 -11.36
CA GLY A 1141 -43.43 18.45 -10.74
C GLY A 1141 -42.94 18.25 -9.30
N LEU A 1142 -43.27 17.10 -8.70
CA LEU A 1142 -42.90 16.79 -7.31
C LEU A 1142 -41.52 16.15 -7.20
N LEU A 1143 -41.30 15.09 -7.99
CA LEU A 1143 -40.22 14.13 -7.84
C LEU A 1143 -38.99 14.55 -8.66
N ILE A 1144 -37.83 14.06 -8.24
CA ILE A 1144 -36.58 14.18 -8.99
C ILE A 1144 -36.57 13.07 -10.04
N LEU A 1145 -36.75 13.46 -11.31
CA LEU A 1145 -36.99 12.56 -12.44
C LEU A 1145 -36.03 12.84 -13.59
N SER A 1146 -35.13 11.89 -13.86
CA SER A 1146 -34.40 11.86 -15.13
C SER A 1146 -35.27 11.33 -16.27
N ASP A 1147 -34.90 11.63 -17.52
CA ASP A 1147 -35.60 11.07 -18.69
C ASP A 1147 -35.57 9.54 -18.71
N GLU A 1148 -34.48 8.94 -18.25
CA GLU A 1148 -34.37 7.50 -18.08
C GLU A 1148 -35.39 6.96 -17.07
N MET A 1149 -35.52 7.62 -15.91
CA MET A 1149 -36.50 7.23 -14.89
C MET A 1149 -37.93 7.39 -15.38
N LYS A 1150 -38.24 8.50 -16.08
CA LYS A 1150 -39.54 8.71 -16.72
C LYS A 1150 -39.87 7.54 -17.66
N ASN A 1151 -38.90 7.08 -18.46
CA ASN A 1151 -39.08 5.94 -19.37
C ASN A 1151 -39.28 4.62 -18.62
N LYS A 1152 -38.48 4.35 -17.57
CA LYS A 1152 -38.61 3.14 -16.73
C LYS A 1152 -39.99 3.05 -16.07
N ILE A 1153 -40.50 4.16 -15.53
CA ILE A 1153 -41.83 4.23 -14.91
C ILE A 1153 -42.91 3.98 -15.97
N LYS A 1154 -42.81 4.58 -17.17
CA LYS A 1154 -43.75 4.32 -18.27
C LYS A 1154 -43.79 2.84 -18.67
N SER A 1155 -42.62 2.19 -18.73
CA SER A 1155 -42.47 0.78 -19.13
C SER A 1155 -42.75 -0.25 -18.03
N SER A 1156 -43.02 0.17 -16.78
CA SER A 1156 -43.19 -0.77 -15.67
C SER A 1156 -44.47 -1.61 -15.83
N GLY A 1157 -44.32 -2.94 -15.91
CA GLY A 1157 -45.42 -3.90 -16.08
C GLY A 1157 -46.07 -4.37 -14.77
N GLY A 1158 -45.37 -4.22 -13.64
CA GLY A 1158 -45.82 -4.68 -12.32
C GLY A 1158 -46.96 -3.89 -11.67
N MET A 1159 -47.37 -2.76 -12.27
CA MET A 1159 -48.41 -1.87 -11.73
C MET A 1159 -49.82 -2.12 -12.28
N GLY A 1160 -50.00 -3.16 -13.10
CA GLY A 1160 -51.25 -3.48 -13.78
C GLY A 1160 -51.55 -2.59 -14.99
N ASN A 1161 -52.71 -2.78 -15.61
CA ASN A 1161 -53.12 -2.05 -16.83
C ASN A 1161 -53.70 -0.67 -16.46
N VAL A 1162 -52.83 0.31 -16.21
CA VAL A 1162 -53.18 1.67 -15.77
C VAL A 1162 -52.62 2.74 -16.70
N SER A 1163 -53.23 3.94 -16.67
CA SER A 1163 -52.76 5.09 -17.45
C SER A 1163 -51.35 5.52 -17.01
N VAL A 1164 -50.63 6.22 -17.89
CA VAL A 1164 -49.26 6.66 -17.63
C VAL A 1164 -49.17 7.52 -16.35
N ILE A 1165 -50.07 8.51 -16.19
CA ILE A 1165 -50.07 9.39 -15.01
C ILE A 1165 -50.35 8.62 -13.71
N GLN A 1166 -51.20 7.59 -13.74
CA GLN A 1166 -51.47 6.75 -12.58
C GLN A 1166 -50.23 5.97 -12.13
N LYS A 1167 -49.34 5.57 -13.04
CA LYS A 1167 -48.05 4.96 -12.65
C LYS A 1167 -47.18 5.95 -11.87
N PHE A 1168 -47.17 7.23 -12.25
CA PHE A 1168 -46.45 8.27 -11.51
C PHE A 1168 -47.10 8.56 -10.15
N GLN A 1169 -48.43 8.56 -10.06
CA GLN A 1169 -49.16 8.65 -8.78
C GLN A 1169 -48.84 7.48 -7.84
N ASP A 1170 -48.75 6.26 -8.37
CA ASP A 1170 -48.35 5.07 -7.61
C ASP A 1170 -46.90 5.19 -7.10
N MET A 1171 -45.97 5.62 -7.95
CA MET A 1171 -44.57 5.85 -7.57
C MET A 1171 -44.46 6.93 -6.48
N CYS A 1172 -45.23 8.01 -6.59
CA CYS A 1172 -45.31 9.05 -5.56
C CYS A 1172 -45.79 8.47 -4.22
N ALA A 1173 -46.87 7.70 -4.23
CA ALA A 1173 -47.42 7.09 -3.02
C ALA A 1173 -46.43 6.09 -2.38
N TYR A 1174 -45.75 5.27 -3.18
CA TYR A 1174 -44.68 4.39 -2.71
C TYR A 1174 -43.51 5.16 -2.09
N GLN A 1175 -43.10 6.26 -2.71
CA GLN A 1175 -42.00 7.06 -2.20
C GLN A 1175 -42.32 7.70 -0.86
N MET A 1176 -43.55 8.22 -0.71
CA MET A 1176 -44.00 8.81 0.54
C MET A 1176 -44.15 7.74 1.63
N GLU A 1177 -44.73 6.58 1.33
CA GLU A 1177 -44.82 5.45 2.27
C GLU A 1177 -43.44 5.06 2.78
N LEU A 1178 -42.49 4.77 1.88
CA LEU A 1178 -41.14 4.38 2.27
C LEU A 1178 -40.44 5.47 3.09
N GLY A 1179 -40.56 6.74 2.69
CA GLY A 1179 -39.98 7.86 3.43
C GLY A 1179 -40.46 7.89 4.88
N TYR A 1180 -41.78 7.86 5.08
CA TYR A 1180 -42.38 7.84 6.42
C TYR A 1180 -42.09 6.53 7.18
N ASP A 1181 -42.00 5.39 6.49
CA ASP A 1181 -41.64 4.11 7.11
C ASP A 1181 -40.26 4.15 7.76
N LEU A 1182 -39.30 4.79 7.09
CA LEU A 1182 -37.94 5.01 7.59
C LEU A 1182 -37.91 6.02 8.76
N ALA A 1183 -38.90 6.89 8.87
CA ALA A 1183 -38.98 7.86 9.97
C ALA A 1183 -39.43 7.21 11.30
N ILE A 1184 -40.22 6.14 11.22
CA ILE A 1184 -40.72 5.38 12.38
C ILE A 1184 -39.57 4.66 13.09
N ASN A 1185 -39.65 4.54 14.42
CA ASN A 1185 -38.73 3.68 15.15
C ASN A 1185 -38.81 2.21 14.65
N PRO A 1186 -37.71 1.59 14.19
CA PRO A 1186 -37.73 0.23 13.66
C PRO A 1186 -38.29 -0.84 14.62
N CYS A 1187 -38.15 -0.65 15.94
CA CYS A 1187 -38.68 -1.58 16.95
C CYS A 1187 -40.21 -1.50 17.11
N ASN A 1188 -40.80 -0.36 16.73
CA ASN A 1188 -42.24 -0.10 16.78
C ASN A 1188 -42.90 -0.33 15.42
N ASN A 1189 -42.15 -0.21 14.32
CA ASN A 1189 -42.66 -0.44 12.99
C ASN A 1189 -43.01 -1.92 12.77
N VAL A 1190 -44.30 -2.20 12.70
CA VAL A 1190 -44.83 -3.57 12.51
C VAL A 1190 -45.01 -3.94 11.04
N SER A 1191 -44.71 -3.03 10.11
CA SER A 1191 -44.61 -3.34 8.69
C SER A 1191 -43.33 -4.14 8.42
N GLN A 1192 -43.46 -5.20 7.62
CA GLN A 1192 -42.32 -5.98 7.12
C GLN A 1192 -42.17 -5.80 5.60
N ASN A 1193 -42.91 -4.86 5.01
CA ASN A 1193 -42.87 -4.64 3.57
C ASN A 1193 -41.52 -3.98 3.18
N PRO A 1194 -40.81 -4.48 2.16
CA PRO A 1194 -39.65 -3.80 1.59
C PRO A 1194 -40.00 -2.45 0.93
N GLY A 1195 -41.25 -2.25 0.50
CA GLY A 1195 -41.67 -1.09 -0.29
C GLY A 1195 -41.36 -1.27 -1.78
N TYR A 1196 -42.14 -0.64 -2.66
CA TYR A 1196 -42.10 -0.86 -4.12
C TYR A 1196 -42.27 -2.34 -4.52
N GLU A 1197 -42.95 -3.15 -3.72
CA GLU A 1197 -43.04 -4.60 -3.88
C GLU A 1197 -43.57 -5.02 -5.27
N SER A 1198 -44.52 -4.26 -5.82
CA SER A 1198 -45.07 -4.47 -7.17
C SER A 1198 -44.07 -4.20 -8.30
N VAL A 1199 -43.10 -3.31 -8.08
CA VAL A 1199 -42.06 -2.94 -9.06
C VAL A 1199 -40.82 -3.80 -8.90
N LEU A 1200 -40.49 -4.14 -7.65
CA LEU A 1200 -39.39 -5.03 -7.32
C LEU A 1200 -39.69 -6.49 -7.69
N GLY A 1201 -40.96 -6.87 -7.82
CA GLY A 1201 -41.38 -8.25 -8.06
C GLY A 1201 -41.14 -9.15 -6.84
N VAL A 1202 -41.25 -8.60 -5.63
CA VAL A 1202 -41.12 -9.33 -4.37
C VAL A 1202 -42.52 -9.49 -3.79
N THR A 1203 -42.99 -10.72 -3.60
CA THR A 1203 -44.26 -10.98 -2.89
C THR A 1203 -43.96 -11.21 -1.41
N CYS A 1204 -44.53 -10.38 -0.53
CA CYS A 1204 -44.46 -10.63 0.92
C CYS A 1204 -45.21 -11.93 1.26
N GLY A 1205 -44.52 -12.87 1.90
CA GLY A 1205 -45.12 -14.04 2.57
C GLY A 1205 -45.72 -13.65 3.92
#